data_AF-A0A0F9FRJ4-F1
#
_entry.id   AF-A0A0F9FRJ4-F1
#
_cell.length_a   1.000
_cell.length_b   1.000
_cell.length_c   1.000
_cell.angle_alpha   90.00
_cell.angle_beta   90.00
_cell.angle_gamma   90.00
#
_symmetry.space_group_name_H-M   'P 1'
#
loop_
_entity.id
_entity.type
_entity.pdbx_description
1 polymer ?
#
loop_
_entity_poly.entity_id
_entity_poly.type
_entity_poly.pdbx_seq_one_letter_code
_entity_poly.pdbx_strand_id
1 'polypeptide(L)'
;PQEIIEKGRLKPGKMLIIDTKEGKIHYDPELKSELATHNPYREWLSQNRINLNDIEVGRIVSPDLGDDYNRHLKAFGYSKEDVEFIISGMAEKGQEPVGSMGNDTPLAVLSDKPQRLFNYFRQLFAQVTNPAIDPIREELVMSLTGYIGSLQDNLLHEGPEHSKMIKLHSPVVNNTYFQVIANLRYKGFSASTIPMHFPVNEGSGALAKAVDDICRQAEQAVDEGKNYIILTDRGISPEMAPVPSLLAVSSVHHHLINTRKRMQIDIVVETGEAREVHHFALLFGYGASVINPYLAFAVIEQLVMEKVIQLDYLRAEENYIKAINKGLLKILSKMGISTLRSYRSAQIFEAVGLSQAVVDKYFEGTVSRIDGLGIEEIATEASIPHSEAFHSIGEDNPVQSSGTYHFRMKGEHHAWNPETITHLQWAVKTNDYERFKIFSGLVNEQNQKPTFLRGFFRLKKKPINIDEVEPVEALFKRFVTGAMSYGSISKEAHEALAEAMNRIGGRSNTGEGGEDPERFIPREDGSSVRSSIKQIASGRFGVTNYYLVNADEIQIKVAQGAKPGEGGQLPGHKVDKIIAKTRYSIPGITLISPPPHHDIYSIEDLAQLIFDLKNVNPKAKVSVKLVSASGVGTIAAGVAKAGADIITISGSEGGTGASPSSSIKHAGLPVEIGLSETQQTLVMNNLRRNVILQTDGQMKTGLDIILAALLGAEEFGFATAALISLGCIMMRKCHLNTCPVGIATQDEQLRKRYTGKADYLVNYFTFLAMEVRELMAELGFKHFDDLVGRVDLLEIKQ
;
A
#
# COMPACT_ATOMS: atom_id res chain seq x y z
N PRO A 1 -21.00 11.72 45.61
CA PRO A 1 -21.18 12.85 44.64
C PRO A 1 -21.00 14.23 45.26
N GLN A 2 -21.46 14.43 46.51
CA GLN A 2 -21.45 15.74 47.18
C GLN A 2 -20.04 16.29 47.48
N GLU A 3 -18.99 15.46 47.47
CA GLU A 3 -17.59 15.85 47.73
C GLU A 3 -16.76 16.10 46.45
N ILE A 4 -17.37 16.03 45.26
CA ILE A 4 -16.65 16.21 44.00
C ILE A 4 -16.55 17.70 43.66
N ILE A 5 -15.35 18.26 43.79
CA ILE A 5 -15.05 19.68 43.48
C ILE A 5 -15.02 19.90 41.95
N GLU A 6 -14.41 18.99 41.20
CA GLU A 6 -14.28 19.10 39.74
C GLU A 6 -14.39 17.72 39.06
N LYS A 7 -14.90 17.69 37.82
CA LYS A 7 -14.83 16.52 36.93
C LYS A 7 -14.26 16.96 35.58
N GLY A 8 -13.21 16.27 35.14
CA GLY A 8 -12.53 16.56 33.88
C GLY A 8 -11.96 15.32 33.20
N ARG A 9 -11.26 15.54 32.09
CA ARG A 9 -10.48 14.52 31.38
C ARG A 9 -9.28 15.17 30.68
N LEU A 10 -8.23 14.40 30.43
CA LEU A 10 -7.13 14.85 29.59
C LEU A 10 -7.59 14.94 28.13
N LYS A 11 -7.19 16.03 27.46
CA LYS A 11 -7.41 16.29 26.04
C LYS A 11 -6.07 16.12 25.30
N PRO A 12 -6.05 16.00 23.95
CA PRO A 12 -4.81 15.84 23.20
C PRO A 12 -3.74 16.87 23.60
N GLY A 13 -2.55 16.38 23.96
CA GLY A 13 -1.39 17.19 24.34
C GLY A 13 -1.49 17.96 25.67
N LYS A 14 -2.53 17.72 26.50
CA LYS A 14 -2.67 18.35 27.81
C LYS A 14 -2.03 17.55 28.93
N MET A 15 -1.49 18.25 29.92
CA MET A 15 -0.82 17.66 31.08
C MET A 15 -1.54 18.00 32.40
N LEU A 16 -1.32 17.15 33.41
CA LEU A 16 -1.72 17.37 34.80
C LEU A 16 -0.67 16.72 35.69
N ILE A 17 -0.19 17.45 36.69
CA ILE A 17 0.81 16.97 37.65
C ILE A 17 0.32 17.22 39.06
N ILE A 18 0.54 16.25 39.95
CA ILE A 18 0.32 16.40 41.39
C ILE A 18 1.70 16.51 42.04
N ASP A 19 2.03 17.69 42.53
CA ASP A 19 3.23 17.88 43.35
C ASP A 19 2.90 17.52 44.80
N THR A 20 3.48 16.41 45.26
CA THR A 20 3.24 15.88 46.61
C THR A 20 4.06 16.57 47.70
N LYS A 21 5.11 17.34 47.34
CA LYS A 21 5.89 18.14 48.29
C LYS A 21 5.20 19.48 48.56
N GLU A 22 4.68 20.11 47.52
CA GLU A 22 3.90 21.34 47.66
C GLU A 22 2.45 21.10 48.08
N GLY A 23 1.94 19.88 47.88
CA GLY A 23 0.53 19.55 48.10
C GLY A 23 -0.40 20.23 47.10
N LYS A 24 0.08 20.47 45.87
CA LYS A 24 -0.64 21.20 44.82
C LYS A 24 -0.89 20.35 43.58
N ILE A 25 -1.94 20.71 42.87
CA ILE A 25 -2.26 20.18 41.54
C ILE A 25 -1.94 21.27 40.53
N HIS A 26 -1.01 20.99 39.63
CA HIS A 26 -0.66 21.88 38.53
C HIS A 26 -1.37 21.43 37.26
N TYR A 27 -2.08 22.36 36.64
CA TYR A 27 -2.83 22.12 35.42
C TYR A 27 -2.04 22.58 34.18
N ASP A 28 -2.44 22.09 33.01
CA ASP A 28 -1.78 22.29 31.72
C ASP A 28 -1.25 23.73 31.44
N PRO A 29 -2.02 24.82 31.65
CA PRO A 29 -1.55 26.17 31.32
C PRO A 29 -0.40 26.64 32.23
N GLU A 30 -0.46 26.30 33.52
CA GLU A 30 0.54 26.67 34.51
C GLU A 30 1.86 25.97 34.22
N LEU A 31 1.81 24.64 34.06
CA LEU A 31 2.97 23.80 33.72
C LEU A 31 3.65 24.27 32.43
N LYS A 32 2.88 24.49 31.37
CA LYS A 32 3.43 24.92 30.08
C LYS A 32 3.99 26.34 30.13
N SER A 33 3.38 27.24 30.90
CA SER A 33 3.88 28.60 31.06
C SER A 33 5.24 28.60 31.77
N GLU A 34 5.37 27.86 32.85
CA GLU A 34 6.63 27.72 33.59
C GLU A 34 7.74 27.20 32.68
N LEU A 35 7.50 26.05 32.03
CA LEU A 35 8.45 25.43 31.11
C LEU A 35 8.82 26.36 29.95
N ALA A 36 7.85 27.07 29.36
CA ALA A 36 8.11 27.98 28.24
C ALA A 36 8.95 29.21 28.63
N THR A 37 8.98 29.57 29.92
CA THR A 37 9.76 30.69 30.45
C THR A 37 11.10 30.29 31.08
N HIS A 38 11.41 29.00 31.15
CA HIS A 38 12.64 28.50 31.77
C HIS A 38 13.92 29.03 31.09
N ASN A 39 13.87 29.18 29.76
CA ASN A 39 14.95 29.75 28.94
C ASN A 39 14.40 30.72 27.89
N PRO A 40 15.24 31.60 27.30
CA PRO A 40 14.83 32.53 26.24
C PRO A 40 14.69 31.82 24.88
N TYR A 41 13.87 30.77 24.78
CA TYR A 41 13.73 29.93 23.58
C TYR A 41 13.41 30.71 22.31
N ARG A 42 12.62 31.80 22.42
CA ARG A 42 12.29 32.66 21.26
C ARG A 42 13.53 33.36 20.71
N GLU A 43 14.39 33.86 21.59
CA GLU A 43 15.63 34.54 21.22
C GLU A 43 16.58 33.56 20.53
N TRP A 44 16.80 32.38 21.13
CA TRP A 44 17.61 31.30 20.56
C TRP A 44 17.15 30.93 19.15
N LEU A 45 15.83 30.80 18.93
CA LEU A 45 15.29 30.50 17.61
C LEU A 45 15.51 31.66 16.62
N SER A 46 15.27 32.92 17.01
CA SER A 46 15.44 34.06 16.10
C SER A 46 16.89 34.31 15.68
N GLN A 47 17.84 34.06 16.58
CA GLN A 47 19.25 34.33 16.33
C GLN A 47 19.92 33.23 15.51
N ASN A 48 19.54 31.96 15.69
CA ASN A 48 20.28 30.84 15.10
C ASN A 48 19.56 30.12 13.95
N ARG A 49 18.22 30.08 13.95
CA ARG A 49 17.46 29.38 12.91
C ARG A 49 17.39 30.22 11.63
N ILE A 50 17.52 29.56 10.49
CA ILE A 50 17.22 30.13 9.17
C ILE A 50 15.92 29.48 8.68
N ASN A 51 14.96 30.25 8.19
CA ASN A 51 13.84 29.67 7.46
C ASN A 51 14.16 29.76 5.96
N LEU A 52 14.17 28.63 5.26
CA LEU A 52 14.57 28.58 3.84
C LEU A 52 13.66 29.47 2.97
N ASN A 53 12.36 29.52 3.29
CA ASN A 53 11.37 30.28 2.55
C ASN A 53 11.50 31.80 2.71
N ASP A 54 12.26 32.27 3.70
CA ASP A 54 12.49 33.70 3.93
C ASP A 54 13.71 34.21 3.15
N ILE A 55 14.46 33.32 2.49
CA ILE A 55 15.63 33.67 1.69
C ILE A 55 15.17 34.16 0.32
N GLU A 56 15.48 35.41 -0.01
CA GLU A 56 15.23 35.95 -1.35
C GLU A 56 16.08 35.22 -2.40
N VAL A 57 15.41 34.71 -3.45
CA VAL A 57 16.09 34.00 -4.54
C VAL A 57 16.22 34.91 -5.76
N GLY A 58 17.45 35.30 -6.08
CA GLY A 58 17.73 36.21 -7.21
C GLY A 58 17.72 35.57 -8.60
N ARG A 59 17.76 34.23 -8.70
CA ARG A 59 17.79 33.50 -9.98
C ARG A 59 17.01 32.19 -9.88
N ILE A 60 16.06 32.00 -10.79
CA ILE A 60 15.37 30.72 -10.98
C ILE A 60 16.30 29.79 -11.78
N VAL A 61 16.42 28.55 -11.31
CA VAL A 61 17.22 27.50 -11.97
C VAL A 61 16.33 26.76 -12.96
N SER A 62 16.72 26.77 -14.24
CA SER A 62 16.01 26.03 -15.29
C SER A 62 16.09 24.54 -15.02
N PRO A 63 14.98 23.79 -15.15
CA PRO A 63 15.00 22.33 -15.07
C PRO A 63 15.38 21.68 -16.42
N ASP A 64 15.42 22.45 -17.51
CA ASP A 64 15.82 22.04 -18.85
C ASP A 64 17.14 21.23 -18.88
N LEU A 65 17.08 20.08 -19.54
CA LEU A 65 18.21 19.18 -19.77
C LEU A 65 18.71 19.20 -21.22
N GLY A 66 18.08 19.99 -22.11
CA GLY A 66 18.43 20.08 -23.52
C GLY A 66 18.43 18.71 -24.22
N ASP A 67 19.43 18.50 -25.08
CA ASP A 67 19.58 17.28 -25.89
C ASP A 67 19.75 15.99 -25.06
N ASP A 68 20.05 16.12 -23.77
CA ASP A 68 20.24 14.99 -22.86
C ASP A 68 18.94 14.48 -22.21
N TYR A 69 17.81 15.16 -22.41
CA TYR A 69 16.53 14.83 -21.78
C TYR A 69 16.10 13.37 -22.00
N ASN A 70 15.96 12.94 -23.26
CA ASN A 70 15.53 11.57 -23.59
C ASN A 70 16.52 10.50 -23.11
N ARG A 71 17.81 10.82 -23.13
CA ARG A 71 18.87 9.96 -22.62
C ARG A 71 18.73 9.75 -21.12
N HIS A 72 18.49 10.81 -20.35
CA HIS A 72 18.27 10.72 -18.91
C HIS A 72 17.01 9.92 -18.57
N LEU A 73 15.90 10.14 -19.28
CA LEU A 73 14.68 9.35 -19.07
C LEU A 73 14.94 7.85 -19.25
N LYS A 74 15.67 7.46 -20.30
CA LYS A 74 16.05 6.06 -20.54
C LYS A 74 17.00 5.56 -19.45
N ALA A 75 18.04 6.31 -19.10
CA ALA A 75 19.05 5.88 -18.13
C ALA A 75 18.47 5.66 -16.72
N PHE A 76 17.50 6.49 -16.31
CA PHE A 76 16.76 6.32 -15.04
C PHE A 76 15.51 5.42 -15.18
N GLY A 77 15.33 4.80 -16.35
CA GLY A 77 14.30 3.82 -16.64
C GLY A 77 12.87 4.36 -16.58
N TYR A 78 12.64 5.64 -16.85
CA TYR A 78 11.28 6.20 -16.93
C TYR A 78 10.44 5.44 -17.94
N SER A 79 9.16 5.29 -17.67
CA SER A 79 8.17 4.74 -18.59
C SER A 79 7.16 5.80 -19.01
N LYS A 80 6.43 5.52 -20.09
CA LYS A 80 5.30 6.35 -20.51
C LYS A 80 4.22 6.48 -19.42
N GLU A 81 4.00 5.43 -18.63
CA GLU A 81 3.05 5.47 -17.52
C GLU A 81 3.55 6.36 -16.37
N ASP A 82 4.86 6.40 -16.11
CA ASP A 82 5.44 7.33 -15.12
C ASP A 82 5.18 8.79 -15.54
N VAL A 83 5.34 9.10 -16.83
CA VAL A 83 5.15 10.46 -17.35
C VAL A 83 3.67 10.84 -17.42
N GLU A 84 2.86 10.07 -18.15
CA GLU A 84 1.48 10.45 -18.50
C GLU A 84 0.47 10.20 -17.37
N PHE A 85 0.69 9.18 -16.54
CA PHE A 85 -0.26 8.83 -15.48
C PHE A 85 0.18 9.38 -14.13
N ILE A 86 1.46 9.22 -13.76
CA ILE A 86 1.98 9.59 -12.45
C ILE A 86 2.33 11.08 -12.38
N ILE A 87 3.34 11.52 -13.14
CA ILE A 87 3.89 12.88 -13.04
C ILE A 87 2.87 13.91 -13.54
N SER A 88 2.31 13.70 -14.74
CA SER A 88 1.29 14.59 -15.29
C SER A 88 0.08 14.71 -14.36
N GLY A 89 -0.43 13.57 -13.85
CA GLY A 89 -1.57 13.57 -12.92
C GLY A 89 -1.33 14.39 -11.65
N MET A 90 -0.12 14.32 -11.09
CA MET A 90 0.27 15.11 -9.90
C MET A 90 0.48 16.59 -10.23
N ALA A 91 1.14 16.90 -11.35
CA ALA A 91 1.40 18.27 -11.78
C ALA A 91 0.13 19.04 -12.18
N GLU A 92 -0.86 18.37 -12.76
CA GLU A 92 -2.14 18.99 -13.10
C GLU A 92 -3.03 19.23 -11.88
N LYS A 93 -3.16 18.22 -11.00
CA LYS A 93 -4.21 18.19 -9.97
C LYS A 93 -3.72 18.51 -8.56
N GLY A 94 -2.41 18.52 -8.35
CA GLY A 94 -1.81 18.68 -7.02
C GLY A 94 -2.18 17.55 -6.04
N GLN A 95 -2.50 16.38 -6.57
CA GLN A 95 -2.87 15.17 -5.83
C GLN A 95 -2.37 13.94 -6.58
N GLU A 96 -2.02 12.88 -5.86
CA GLU A 96 -1.61 11.63 -6.51
C GLU A 96 -2.76 10.99 -7.32
N PRO A 97 -2.44 10.23 -8.39
CA PRO A 97 -3.45 9.57 -9.19
C PRO A 97 -4.23 8.51 -8.41
N VAL A 98 -5.51 8.41 -8.75
CA VAL A 98 -6.40 7.35 -8.25
C VAL A 98 -6.54 6.29 -9.34
N GLY A 99 -6.38 5.03 -8.96
CA GLY A 99 -6.59 3.86 -9.79
C GLY A 99 -7.75 2.98 -9.30
N SER A 100 -7.90 1.81 -9.92
CA SER A 100 -8.86 0.79 -9.51
C SER A 100 -8.41 -0.61 -9.94
N MET A 101 -9.13 -1.64 -9.47
CA MET A 101 -8.74 -3.06 -9.47
C MET A 101 -7.53 -3.34 -8.56
N GLY A 102 -7.10 -4.59 -8.51
CA GLY A 102 -5.99 -5.03 -7.66
C GLY A 102 -4.65 -4.99 -8.38
N ASN A 103 -3.58 -5.23 -7.63
CA ASN A 103 -2.27 -5.46 -8.20
C ASN A 103 -2.14 -6.94 -8.62
N ASP A 104 -2.13 -7.19 -9.92
CA ASP A 104 -2.01 -8.52 -10.52
C ASP A 104 -0.77 -8.65 -11.40
N THR A 105 0.18 -7.72 -11.27
CA THR A 105 1.53 -7.87 -11.82
C THR A 105 2.39 -8.70 -10.86
N PRO A 106 3.47 -9.34 -11.32
CA PRO A 106 4.42 -10.03 -10.45
C PRO A 106 4.97 -9.15 -9.32
N LEU A 107 5.42 -9.79 -8.25
CA LEU A 107 6.32 -9.13 -7.29
C LEU A 107 7.61 -8.71 -8.01
N ALA A 108 8.29 -7.68 -7.51
CA ALA A 108 9.48 -7.15 -8.15
C ALA A 108 10.55 -8.23 -8.41
N VAL A 109 10.83 -9.05 -7.39
CA VAL A 109 11.77 -10.20 -7.48
C VAL A 109 11.36 -11.29 -8.49
N LEU A 110 10.09 -11.31 -8.92
CA LEU A 110 9.55 -12.30 -9.85
C LEU A 110 9.28 -11.74 -11.24
N SER A 111 9.62 -10.48 -11.48
CA SER A 111 9.41 -9.80 -12.74
C SER A 111 10.51 -10.16 -13.74
N ASP A 112 10.13 -10.41 -15.00
CA ASP A 112 11.08 -10.54 -16.12
C ASP A 112 11.60 -9.17 -16.61
N LYS A 113 10.99 -8.07 -16.15
CA LYS A 113 11.42 -6.70 -16.43
C LYS A 113 12.34 -6.17 -15.32
N PRO A 114 13.34 -5.33 -15.65
CA PRO A 114 14.19 -4.71 -14.64
C PRO A 114 13.35 -3.86 -13.69
N GLN A 115 13.54 -4.05 -12.40
CA GLN A 115 12.83 -3.33 -11.36
C GLN A 115 13.69 -2.25 -10.72
N ARG A 116 13.04 -1.23 -10.18
CA ARG A 116 13.72 -0.23 -9.35
C ARG A 116 13.79 -0.76 -7.94
N LEU A 117 14.86 -0.43 -7.22
CA LEU A 117 15.08 -0.89 -5.85
C LEU A 117 13.90 -0.55 -4.92
N PHE A 118 13.22 0.58 -5.16
CA PHE A 118 12.00 0.97 -4.45
C PHE A 118 10.91 -0.11 -4.47
N ASN A 119 10.72 -0.82 -5.58
CA ASN A 119 9.62 -1.78 -5.77
C ASN A 119 9.75 -3.05 -4.93
N TYR A 120 10.93 -3.30 -4.35
CA TYR A 120 11.18 -4.42 -3.45
C TYR A 120 10.70 -4.15 -2.01
N PHE A 121 10.30 -2.91 -1.70
CA PHE A 121 9.83 -2.54 -0.37
C PHE A 121 8.31 -2.32 -0.36
N ARG A 122 7.66 -2.78 0.71
CA ARG A 122 6.22 -2.68 0.91
C ARG A 122 5.95 -1.82 2.12
N GLN A 123 5.05 -0.84 1.99
CA GLN A 123 4.63 0.03 3.08
C GLN A 123 3.90 -0.79 4.15
N LEU A 124 4.36 -0.67 5.40
CA LEU A 124 3.65 -1.16 6.56
C LEU A 124 2.57 -0.16 7.00
N PHE A 125 1.61 -0.65 7.78
CA PHE A 125 0.45 0.11 8.23
C PHE A 125 -0.06 -0.45 9.55
N ALA A 126 -0.79 0.39 10.29
CA ALA A 126 -1.40 -0.01 11.54
C ALA A 126 -2.71 -0.77 11.28
N GLN A 127 -2.95 -1.80 12.08
CA GLN A 127 -4.22 -2.50 12.14
C GLN A 127 -4.46 -2.99 13.57
N VAL A 128 -5.58 -2.60 14.17
CA VAL A 128 -6.01 -2.93 15.55
C VAL A 128 -5.15 -2.35 16.67
N THR A 129 -3.84 -2.59 16.70
CA THR A 129 -2.96 -2.23 17.84
C THR A 129 -2.93 -0.74 18.14
N ASN A 130 -3.01 0.06 17.09
CA ASN A 130 -3.11 1.52 17.12
C ASN A 130 -3.87 1.97 15.86
N PRO A 131 -4.45 3.18 15.86
CA PRO A 131 -5.18 3.68 14.71
C PRO A 131 -4.27 4.36 13.69
N ALA A 132 -4.69 4.33 12.43
CA ALA A 132 -4.25 5.30 11.42
C ALA A 132 -4.81 6.70 11.74
N ILE A 133 -4.22 7.75 11.16
CA ILE A 133 -4.70 9.15 11.28
C ILE A 133 -5.45 9.54 10.00
N ASP A 134 -6.37 10.50 10.07
CA ASP A 134 -6.96 11.10 8.86
C ASP A 134 -6.09 12.24 8.33
N PRO A 135 -5.32 12.06 7.23
CA PRO A 135 -4.37 13.06 6.74
C PRO A 135 -5.05 14.27 6.06
N ILE A 136 -6.39 14.27 5.94
CA ILE A 136 -7.17 15.34 5.33
C ILE A 136 -7.89 16.12 6.42
N ARG A 137 -8.61 15.43 7.32
CA ARG A 137 -9.45 16.05 8.35
C ARG A 137 -8.67 16.40 9.61
N GLU A 138 -7.60 15.66 9.88
CA GLU A 138 -6.72 15.86 11.04
C GLU A 138 -5.34 16.38 10.60
N GLU A 139 -5.24 16.99 9.41
CA GLU A 139 -4.00 17.56 8.87
C GLU A 139 -3.31 18.52 9.85
N LEU A 140 -4.09 19.23 10.68
CA LEU A 140 -3.59 20.17 11.68
C LEU A 140 -2.60 19.54 12.68
N VAL A 141 -2.75 18.26 13.01
CA VAL A 141 -1.84 17.58 13.94
C VAL A 141 -0.63 16.97 13.24
N MET A 142 -0.59 17.03 11.90
CA MET A 142 0.47 16.46 11.10
C MET A 142 1.48 17.52 10.63
N SER A 143 2.71 17.09 10.33
CA SER A 143 3.72 18.01 9.82
C SER A 143 4.80 17.32 8.99
N LEU A 144 5.09 17.92 7.82
CA LEU A 144 6.28 17.62 7.03
C LEU A 144 7.43 18.60 7.27
N THR A 145 7.29 19.51 8.23
CA THR A 145 8.34 20.49 8.54
C THR A 145 9.62 19.76 8.93
N GLY A 146 10.66 20.00 8.15
CA GLY A 146 11.99 19.44 8.35
C GLY A 146 12.97 20.50 8.84
N TYR A 147 14.08 20.01 9.37
CA TYR A 147 15.24 20.81 9.70
C TYR A 147 16.45 20.12 9.06
N ILE A 148 17.36 20.91 8.51
CA ILE A 148 18.70 20.45 8.11
C ILE A 148 19.78 21.21 8.87
N GLY A 149 20.76 20.49 9.38
CA GLY A 149 21.90 21.03 10.08
C GLY A 149 22.69 19.93 10.81
N SER A 150 23.65 20.35 11.61
CA SER A 150 24.46 19.44 12.44
C SER A 150 24.20 19.70 13.91
N LEU A 151 23.98 18.65 14.68
CA LEU A 151 23.95 18.73 16.14
C LEU A 151 25.30 18.22 16.66
N GLN A 152 26.16 19.16 17.04
CA GLN A 152 27.54 18.90 17.52
C GLN A 152 27.65 18.92 19.04
N ASP A 153 26.59 19.31 19.75
CA ASP A 153 26.54 19.42 21.20
C ASP A 153 25.71 18.28 21.84
N ASN A 154 25.82 18.14 23.15
CA ASN A 154 25.10 17.14 23.92
C ASN A 154 23.61 17.49 24.02
N LEU A 155 22.74 16.58 23.55
CA LEU A 155 21.29 16.73 23.61
C LEU A 155 20.75 17.00 25.03
N LEU A 156 21.44 16.52 26.08
CA LEU A 156 21.06 16.72 27.47
C LEU A 156 21.38 18.13 28.01
N HIS A 157 22.14 18.92 27.25
CA HIS A 157 22.47 20.29 27.62
C HIS A 157 21.51 21.27 26.94
N GLU A 158 20.94 22.21 27.69
CA GLU A 158 20.05 23.21 27.12
C GLU A 158 20.86 24.43 26.67
N GLY A 159 20.88 24.70 25.36
CA GLY A 159 21.63 25.85 24.84
C GLY A 159 21.17 26.33 23.45
N PRO A 160 21.59 27.55 23.05
CA PRO A 160 21.23 28.16 21.77
C PRO A 160 21.81 27.42 20.56
N GLU A 161 22.86 26.63 20.71
CA GLU A 161 23.50 25.90 19.60
C GLU A 161 22.53 24.90 18.94
N HIS A 162 21.58 24.36 19.70
CA HIS A 162 20.56 23.42 19.20
C HIS A 162 19.59 24.07 18.19
N SER A 163 19.49 25.40 18.14
CA SER A 163 18.62 26.10 17.19
C SER A 163 19.32 26.50 15.89
N LYS A 164 20.62 26.18 15.71
CA LYS A 164 21.37 26.43 14.47
C LYS A 164 20.97 25.42 13.37
N MET A 165 19.81 25.64 12.79
CA MET A 165 19.19 24.76 11.80
C MET A 165 18.55 25.57 10.66
N ILE A 166 18.46 24.96 9.48
CA ILE A 166 17.66 25.48 8.37
C ILE A 166 16.31 24.79 8.43
N LYS A 167 15.25 25.56 8.70
CA LYS A 167 13.87 25.11 8.72
C LYS A 167 13.30 25.13 7.31
N LEU A 168 12.63 24.03 6.94
CA LEU A 168 11.95 23.86 5.66
C LEU A 168 10.50 23.43 5.93
N HIS A 169 9.56 24.04 5.22
CA HIS A 169 8.16 23.65 5.31
C HIS A 169 7.85 22.39 4.51
N SER A 170 8.51 22.24 3.36
CA SER A 170 8.45 21.07 2.49
C SER A 170 9.80 20.37 2.50
N PRO A 171 9.83 19.03 2.65
CA PRO A 171 11.07 18.26 2.57
C PRO A 171 11.45 17.96 1.10
N VAL A 172 10.55 18.21 0.16
CA VAL A 172 10.80 18.17 -1.29
C VAL A 172 11.01 19.59 -1.77
N VAL A 173 12.15 19.85 -2.40
CA VAL A 173 12.57 21.19 -2.84
C VAL A 173 12.79 21.23 -4.34
N ASN A 174 12.46 22.36 -4.97
CA ASN A 174 12.74 22.58 -6.38
C ASN A 174 14.24 22.88 -6.63
N ASN A 175 14.64 22.92 -7.89
CA ASN A 175 16.03 23.13 -8.29
C ASN A 175 16.59 24.47 -7.78
N THR A 176 15.73 25.48 -7.69
CA THR A 176 16.09 26.82 -7.21
C THR A 176 16.45 26.82 -5.72
N TYR A 177 15.57 26.30 -4.87
CA TYR A 177 15.85 26.18 -3.43
C TYR A 177 16.94 25.15 -3.11
N PHE A 178 17.06 24.11 -3.92
CA PHE A 178 18.20 23.19 -3.84
C PHE A 178 19.53 23.92 -4.04
N GLN A 179 19.65 24.78 -5.05
CA GLN A 179 20.87 25.57 -5.27
C GLN A 179 21.16 26.54 -4.11
N VAL A 180 20.14 27.08 -3.47
CA VAL A 180 20.30 27.86 -2.22
C VAL A 180 20.91 26.99 -1.13
N ILE A 181 20.38 25.79 -0.90
CA ILE A 181 20.91 24.83 0.08
C ILE A 181 22.36 24.44 -0.24
N ALA A 182 22.67 24.12 -1.50
CA ALA A 182 24.01 23.69 -1.91
C ALA A 182 25.09 24.77 -1.68
N ASN A 183 24.72 26.03 -1.90
CA ASN A 183 25.63 27.16 -1.84
C ASN A 183 25.51 27.99 -0.54
N LEU A 184 24.68 27.56 0.41
CA LEU A 184 24.53 28.30 1.66
C LEU A 184 25.84 28.29 2.45
N ARG A 185 26.38 29.49 2.70
CA ARG A 185 27.55 29.74 3.58
C ARG A 185 27.22 30.66 4.76
N TYR A 186 26.01 31.24 4.74
CA TYR A 186 25.53 32.14 5.78
C TYR A 186 25.49 31.43 7.15
N LYS A 187 25.81 32.17 8.23
CA LYS A 187 25.93 31.64 9.61
C LYS A 187 26.83 30.41 9.75
N GLY A 188 27.80 30.25 8.84
CA GLY A 188 28.75 29.13 8.87
C GLY A 188 28.13 27.78 8.50
N PHE A 189 27.01 27.75 7.79
CA PHE A 189 26.53 26.52 7.17
C PHE A 189 27.49 26.10 6.05
N SER A 190 27.72 24.80 5.91
CA SER A 190 28.56 24.23 4.88
C SER A 190 28.09 22.83 4.49
N ALA A 191 28.34 22.50 3.22
CA ALA A 191 27.94 21.23 2.64
C ALA A 191 29.12 20.59 1.89
N SER A 192 29.07 19.27 1.76
CA SER A 192 29.92 18.51 0.83
C SER A 192 29.04 17.80 -0.20
N THR A 193 29.40 17.88 -1.48
CA THR A 193 28.68 17.18 -2.55
C THR A 193 29.42 15.89 -2.89
N ILE A 194 28.71 14.77 -2.83
CA ILE A 194 29.23 13.43 -3.06
C ILE A 194 28.47 12.83 -4.25
N PRO A 195 29.14 12.63 -5.41
CA PRO A 195 28.53 11.96 -6.56
C PRO A 195 28.17 10.50 -6.24
N MET A 196 27.01 10.05 -6.68
CA MET A 196 26.54 8.66 -6.48
C MET A 196 26.53 7.89 -7.81
N HIS A 197 27.72 7.54 -8.28
CA HIS A 197 27.90 6.80 -9.53
C HIS A 197 28.80 5.57 -9.33
N PHE A 198 28.61 4.55 -10.16
CA PHE A 198 29.48 3.37 -10.20
C PHE A 198 29.90 3.03 -11.64
N PRO A 199 31.11 2.50 -11.84
CA PRO A 199 31.59 2.15 -13.17
C PRO A 199 30.90 0.89 -13.70
N VAL A 200 30.33 0.95 -14.90
CA VAL A 200 29.59 -0.19 -15.50
C VAL A 200 30.50 -1.31 -16.02
N ASN A 201 31.76 -1.01 -16.32
CA ASN A 201 32.70 -1.93 -16.98
C ASN A 201 33.69 -2.63 -16.03
N GLU A 202 33.67 -2.32 -14.71
CA GLU A 202 34.65 -2.87 -13.75
C GLU A 202 34.28 -4.25 -13.16
N GLY A 203 33.20 -4.86 -13.64
CA GLY A 203 32.78 -6.21 -13.26
C GLY A 203 32.07 -6.28 -11.91
N SER A 204 31.96 -7.50 -11.36
CA SER A 204 31.23 -7.78 -10.13
C SER A 204 31.84 -7.04 -8.93
N GLY A 205 31.00 -6.35 -8.15
CA GLY A 205 31.40 -5.61 -6.96
C GLY A 205 31.64 -4.11 -7.17
N ALA A 206 31.56 -3.59 -8.40
CA ALA A 206 31.71 -2.17 -8.69
C ALA A 206 30.72 -1.29 -7.92
N LEU A 207 29.45 -1.71 -7.88
CA LEU A 207 28.41 -1.03 -7.11
C LEU A 207 28.72 -1.04 -5.60
N ALA A 208 29.10 -2.19 -5.05
CA ALA A 208 29.41 -2.34 -3.63
C ALA A 208 30.56 -1.41 -3.22
N LYS A 209 31.64 -1.37 -4.02
CA LYS A 209 32.80 -0.50 -3.79
C LYS A 209 32.42 0.98 -3.89
N ALA A 210 31.62 1.37 -4.88
CA ALA A 210 31.15 2.75 -5.03
C ALA A 210 30.34 3.19 -3.81
N VAL A 211 29.45 2.32 -3.29
CA VAL A 211 28.69 2.59 -2.07
C VAL A 211 29.60 2.73 -0.84
N ASP A 212 30.60 1.85 -0.68
CA ASP A 212 31.57 1.94 0.42
C ASP A 212 32.38 3.26 0.33
N ASP A 213 32.75 3.69 -0.88
CA ASP A 213 33.44 4.97 -1.11
C ASP A 213 32.56 6.19 -0.82
N ILE A 214 31.26 6.15 -1.14
CA ILE A 214 30.29 7.19 -0.77
C ILE A 214 30.19 7.27 0.76
N CYS A 215 30.13 6.13 1.46
CA CYS A 215 30.09 6.09 2.92
C CYS A 215 31.34 6.72 3.56
N ARG A 216 32.53 6.40 3.03
CA ARG A 216 33.80 6.98 3.48
C ARG A 216 33.86 8.49 3.26
N GLN A 217 33.41 8.98 2.11
CA GLN A 217 33.34 10.43 1.84
C GLN A 217 32.34 11.14 2.75
N ALA A 218 31.20 10.51 3.06
CA ALA A 218 30.22 11.04 3.99
C ALA A 218 30.81 11.14 5.41
N GLU A 219 31.53 10.11 5.86
CA GLU A 219 32.25 10.13 7.14
C GLU A 219 33.31 11.24 7.19
N GLN A 220 34.12 11.38 6.13
CA GLN A 220 35.10 12.46 6.03
C GLN A 220 34.43 13.84 6.11
N ALA A 221 33.28 14.03 5.48
CA ALA A 221 32.53 15.29 5.56
C ALA A 221 32.10 15.62 7.00
N VAL A 222 31.77 14.61 7.82
CA VAL A 222 31.52 14.82 9.25
C VAL A 222 32.77 15.30 9.97
N ASP A 223 33.90 14.63 9.72
CA ASP A 223 35.18 14.96 10.36
C ASP A 223 35.69 16.36 9.96
N GLU A 224 35.33 16.84 8.77
CA GLU A 224 35.57 18.20 8.30
C GLU A 224 34.58 19.24 8.86
N GLY A 225 33.63 18.83 9.71
CA GLY A 225 32.66 19.71 10.36
C GLY A 225 31.56 20.23 9.42
N LYS A 226 31.25 19.51 8.33
CA LYS A 226 30.14 19.88 7.43
C LYS A 226 28.79 19.70 8.13
N ASN A 227 27.81 20.53 7.78
CA ASN A 227 26.49 20.48 8.39
C ASN A 227 25.57 19.47 7.70
N TYR A 228 25.74 19.29 6.40
CA TYR A 228 25.02 18.28 5.61
C TYR A 228 25.84 17.85 4.41
N ILE A 229 25.54 16.66 3.90
CA ILE A 229 26.05 16.16 2.61
C ILE A 229 24.95 16.25 1.55
N ILE A 230 25.38 16.33 0.29
CA ILE A 230 24.51 16.27 -0.88
C ILE A 230 24.92 15.04 -1.68
N LEU A 231 24.07 14.00 -1.66
CA LEU A 231 24.20 12.85 -2.54
C LEU A 231 23.53 13.19 -3.87
N THR A 232 24.27 13.12 -4.98
CA THR A 232 23.75 13.50 -6.31
C THR A 232 24.09 12.49 -7.39
N ASP A 233 23.09 12.11 -8.19
CA ASP A 233 23.25 11.26 -9.40
C ASP A 233 23.32 12.10 -10.69
N ARG A 234 23.52 13.42 -10.58
CA ARG A 234 23.87 14.25 -11.73
C ARG A 234 25.28 13.93 -12.22
N GLY A 235 25.42 13.88 -13.54
CA GLY A 235 26.71 13.65 -14.20
C GLY A 235 26.96 12.20 -14.58
N ILE A 236 25.90 11.41 -14.78
CA ILE A 236 25.99 10.10 -15.43
C ILE A 236 26.70 10.22 -16.79
N SER A 237 27.50 9.21 -17.13
CA SER A 237 28.27 9.14 -18.37
C SER A 237 28.15 7.74 -18.98
N PRO A 238 28.64 7.50 -20.22
CA PRO A 238 28.68 6.16 -20.79
C PRO A 238 29.42 5.13 -19.91
N GLU A 239 30.37 5.58 -19.09
CA GLU A 239 31.18 4.74 -18.20
C GLU A 239 30.62 4.65 -16.77
N MET A 240 29.81 5.62 -16.35
CA MET A 240 29.36 5.79 -14.97
C MET A 240 27.83 5.76 -14.89
N ALA A 241 27.29 4.68 -14.33
CA ALA A 241 25.87 4.53 -14.05
C ALA A 241 25.50 5.12 -12.70
N PRO A 242 24.24 5.58 -12.51
CA PRO A 242 23.78 6.08 -11.23
C PRO A 242 23.65 4.94 -10.21
N VAL A 243 24.19 5.12 -9.02
CA VAL A 243 23.89 4.23 -7.88
C VAL A 243 22.41 4.40 -7.53
N PRO A 244 21.65 3.31 -7.31
CA PRO A 244 20.27 3.42 -6.82
C PRO A 244 20.19 4.32 -5.59
N SER A 245 19.40 5.39 -5.69
CA SER A 245 19.39 6.49 -4.70
C SER A 245 19.03 5.98 -3.29
N LEU A 246 18.10 5.03 -3.21
CA LEU A 246 17.71 4.39 -1.96
C LEU A 246 18.87 3.62 -1.31
N LEU A 247 19.67 2.90 -2.12
CA LEU A 247 20.84 2.17 -1.62
C LEU A 247 21.89 3.14 -1.08
N ALA A 248 22.21 4.19 -1.83
CA ALA A 248 23.19 5.20 -1.40
C ALA A 248 22.77 5.88 -0.08
N VAL A 249 21.52 6.34 0.01
CA VAL A 249 20.99 7.02 1.20
C VAL A 249 21.02 6.11 2.42
N SER A 250 20.51 4.89 2.28
CA SER A 250 20.42 3.94 3.39
C SER A 250 21.82 3.53 3.88
N SER A 251 22.73 3.23 2.95
CA SER A 251 24.10 2.82 3.27
C SER A 251 24.83 3.92 4.05
N VAL A 252 24.76 5.17 3.58
CA VAL A 252 25.37 6.31 4.29
C VAL A 252 24.70 6.50 5.65
N HIS A 253 23.38 6.39 5.73
CA HIS A 253 22.65 6.55 6.97
C HIS A 253 23.10 5.54 8.04
N HIS A 254 23.12 4.25 7.71
CA HIS A 254 23.54 3.18 8.61
C HIS A 254 25.05 3.23 8.93
N HIS A 255 25.89 3.52 7.94
CA HIS A 255 27.34 3.73 8.16
C HIS A 255 27.60 4.83 9.20
N LEU A 256 26.92 5.97 9.06
CA LEU A 256 27.03 7.07 10.01
C LEU A 256 26.44 6.75 11.39
N ILE A 257 25.43 5.87 11.48
CA ILE A 257 24.95 5.37 12.78
C ILE A 257 26.03 4.50 13.44
N ASN A 258 26.58 3.55 12.69
CA ASN A 258 27.57 2.59 13.19
C ASN A 258 28.88 3.26 13.62
N THR A 259 29.26 4.34 12.94
CA THR A 259 30.39 5.21 13.33
C THR A 259 30.02 6.29 14.36
N ARG A 260 28.77 6.33 14.84
CA ARG A 260 28.23 7.29 15.83
C ARG A 260 28.30 8.76 15.40
N LYS A 261 28.23 8.99 14.10
CA LYS A 261 28.37 10.30 13.45
C LYS A 261 27.04 10.83 12.85
N ARG A 262 25.96 10.03 12.77
CA ARG A 262 24.72 10.44 12.08
C ARG A 262 24.03 11.68 12.65
N MET A 263 24.12 11.95 13.95
CA MET A 263 23.55 13.17 14.55
C MET A 263 24.28 14.46 14.12
N GLN A 264 25.52 14.33 13.67
CA GLN A 264 26.42 15.44 13.38
C GLN A 264 26.28 15.96 11.94
N ILE A 265 25.47 15.32 11.10
CA ILE A 265 25.32 15.71 9.70
C ILE A 265 23.96 15.28 9.15
N ASP A 266 23.36 16.08 8.28
CA ASP A 266 22.14 15.71 7.54
C ASP A 266 22.42 15.29 6.09
N ILE A 267 21.47 14.56 5.51
CA ILE A 267 21.58 13.97 4.16
C ILE A 267 20.58 14.67 3.23
N VAL A 268 21.08 15.39 2.23
CA VAL A 268 20.29 15.97 1.13
C VAL A 268 20.50 15.09 -0.11
N VAL A 269 19.44 14.85 -0.87
CA VAL A 269 19.47 13.97 -2.05
C VAL A 269 19.00 14.74 -3.27
N GLU A 270 19.84 14.81 -4.30
CA GLU A 270 19.48 15.28 -5.64
C GLU A 270 19.44 14.05 -6.55
N THR A 271 18.26 13.70 -7.08
CA THR A 271 18.12 12.43 -7.81
C THR A 271 17.20 12.51 -9.03
N GLY A 272 17.60 11.82 -10.10
CA GLY A 272 16.76 11.51 -11.25
C GLY A 272 15.82 10.31 -11.03
N GLU A 273 15.93 9.58 -9.93
CA GLU A 273 15.18 8.33 -9.71
C GLU A 273 13.83 8.52 -8.98
N ALA A 274 13.70 9.56 -8.15
CA ALA A 274 12.50 9.81 -7.36
C ALA A 274 11.39 10.45 -8.23
N ARG A 275 10.24 9.79 -8.35
CA ARG A 275 9.10 10.26 -9.18
C ARG A 275 7.72 9.90 -8.64
N GLU A 276 7.62 8.83 -7.84
CA GLU A 276 6.40 8.41 -7.15
C GLU A 276 6.46 8.75 -5.66
N VAL A 277 5.30 9.01 -5.03
CA VAL A 277 5.18 9.27 -3.58
C VAL A 277 5.91 8.22 -2.74
N HIS A 278 5.85 6.94 -3.15
CA HIS A 278 6.52 5.84 -2.47
C HIS A 278 8.05 5.99 -2.44
N HIS A 279 8.66 6.50 -3.51
CA HIS A 279 10.12 6.70 -3.58
C HIS A 279 10.57 7.72 -2.53
N PHE A 280 9.85 8.85 -2.42
CA PHE A 280 10.14 9.87 -1.40
C PHE A 280 9.96 9.32 0.01
N ALA A 281 8.90 8.54 0.26
CA ALA A 281 8.67 7.93 1.56
C ALA A 281 9.80 6.96 1.95
N LEU A 282 10.31 6.16 1.02
CA LEU A 282 11.46 5.28 1.28
C LEU A 282 12.72 6.08 1.57
N LEU A 283 13.07 7.05 0.73
CA LEU A 283 14.26 7.89 0.93
C LEU A 283 14.23 8.58 2.30
N PHE A 284 13.09 9.15 2.72
CA PHE A 284 12.95 9.69 4.07
C PHE A 284 12.99 8.62 5.16
N GLY A 285 12.32 7.49 4.95
CA GLY A 285 12.29 6.36 5.88
C GLY A 285 13.66 5.75 6.17
N TYR A 286 14.61 5.90 5.24
CA TYR A 286 16.01 5.45 5.36
C TYR A 286 17.01 6.60 5.56
N GLY A 287 16.55 7.80 5.95
CA GLY A 287 17.41 8.82 6.55
C GLY A 287 17.68 10.07 5.72
N ALA A 288 17.12 10.21 4.52
CA ALA A 288 17.14 11.47 3.79
C ALA A 288 16.46 12.58 4.60
N SER A 289 16.93 13.81 4.43
CA SER A 289 16.40 15.00 5.12
C SER A 289 15.69 15.93 4.16
N VAL A 290 16.21 16.07 2.93
CA VAL A 290 15.65 16.85 1.83
C VAL A 290 15.85 16.08 0.53
N ILE A 291 14.88 16.16 -0.39
CA ILE A 291 14.95 15.52 -1.71
C ILE A 291 14.67 16.56 -2.81
N ASN A 292 15.53 16.61 -3.82
CA ASN A 292 15.34 17.35 -5.06
C ASN A 292 15.19 16.35 -6.24
N PRO A 293 13.97 16.13 -6.76
CA PRO A 293 13.72 15.21 -7.87
C PRO A 293 13.91 15.90 -9.23
N TYR A 294 15.16 16.28 -9.57
CA TYR A 294 15.41 17.20 -10.69
C TYR A 294 14.87 16.72 -12.04
N LEU A 295 14.93 15.40 -12.31
CA LEU A 295 14.47 14.85 -13.59
C LEU A 295 12.93 14.85 -13.69
N ALA A 296 12.21 14.71 -12.58
CA ALA A 296 10.76 14.88 -12.57
C ALA A 296 10.36 16.32 -12.93
N PHE A 297 11.12 17.31 -12.47
CA PHE A 297 10.89 18.72 -12.86
C PHE A 297 11.18 18.97 -14.34
N ALA A 298 12.23 18.37 -14.90
CA ALA A 298 12.51 18.44 -16.35
C ALA A 298 11.35 17.84 -17.17
N VAL A 299 10.78 16.71 -16.72
CA VAL A 299 9.59 16.12 -17.35
C VAL A 299 8.40 17.07 -17.31
N ILE A 300 8.17 17.74 -16.19
CA ILE A 300 7.06 18.69 -16.05
C ILE A 300 7.24 19.87 -17.00
N GLU A 301 8.44 20.41 -17.13
CA GLU A 301 8.74 21.49 -18.07
C GLU A 301 8.44 21.06 -19.51
N GLN A 302 8.92 19.89 -19.92
CA GLN A 302 8.65 19.35 -21.27
C GLN A 302 7.14 19.19 -21.53
N LEU A 303 6.40 18.62 -20.58
CA LEU A 303 4.94 18.44 -20.71
C LEU A 303 4.17 19.76 -20.80
N VAL A 304 4.66 20.82 -20.15
CA VAL A 304 4.10 22.18 -20.26
C VAL A 304 4.44 22.80 -21.62
N MET A 305 5.68 22.67 -22.08
CA MET A 305 6.12 23.15 -23.39
C MET A 305 5.34 22.50 -24.54
N GLU A 306 5.07 21.20 -24.43
CA GLU A 306 4.26 20.42 -25.38
C GLU A 306 2.75 20.67 -25.25
N LYS A 307 2.31 21.48 -24.27
CA LYS A 307 0.90 21.75 -23.95
C LYS A 307 0.11 20.47 -23.66
N VAL A 308 0.75 19.46 -23.09
CA VAL A 308 0.03 18.34 -22.46
C VAL A 308 -0.62 18.85 -21.17
N ILE A 309 0.17 19.55 -20.34
CA ILE A 309 -0.30 20.25 -19.15
C ILE A 309 -0.70 21.68 -19.53
N GLN A 310 -1.94 22.08 -19.20
CA GLN A 310 -2.48 23.42 -19.55
C GLN A 310 -2.16 24.51 -18.50
N LEU A 311 -1.13 24.30 -17.68
CA LEU A 311 -0.67 25.22 -16.63
C LEU A 311 0.71 25.79 -17.01
N ASP A 312 1.10 26.91 -16.41
CA ASP A 312 2.49 27.35 -16.47
C ASP A 312 3.40 26.41 -15.64
N TYR A 313 4.70 26.41 -15.96
CA TYR A 313 5.66 25.52 -15.31
C TYR A 313 5.71 25.69 -13.78
N LEU A 314 5.74 26.93 -13.29
CA LEU A 314 5.85 27.19 -11.84
C LEU A 314 4.63 26.62 -11.12
N ARG A 315 3.44 26.79 -11.68
CA ARG A 315 2.22 26.22 -11.09
C ARG A 315 2.19 24.70 -11.15
N ALA A 316 2.66 24.09 -12.24
CA ALA A 316 2.75 22.65 -12.39
C ALA A 316 3.77 22.04 -11.41
N GLU A 317 4.92 22.70 -11.22
CA GLU A 317 5.94 22.34 -10.23
C GLU A 317 5.38 22.41 -8.80
N GLU A 318 4.72 23.50 -8.42
CA GLU A 318 4.07 23.67 -7.12
C GLU A 318 3.04 22.57 -6.84
N ASN A 319 2.22 22.25 -7.85
CA ASN A 319 1.23 21.19 -7.76
C ASN A 319 1.90 19.82 -7.55
N TYR A 320 2.96 19.52 -8.29
CA TYR A 320 3.71 18.28 -8.13
C TYR A 320 4.25 18.14 -6.69
N ILE A 321 4.92 19.17 -6.17
CA ILE A 321 5.44 19.18 -4.79
C ILE A 321 4.30 19.01 -3.78
N LYS A 322 3.17 19.70 -3.99
CA LYS A 322 1.98 19.58 -3.15
C LYS A 322 1.40 18.17 -3.18
N ALA A 323 1.36 17.52 -4.34
CA ALA A 323 0.88 16.15 -4.48
C ALA A 323 1.76 15.16 -3.70
N ILE A 324 3.08 15.29 -3.81
CA ILE A 324 4.04 14.49 -3.04
C ILE A 324 3.87 14.73 -1.54
N ASN A 325 3.77 15.98 -1.10
CA ASN A 325 3.55 16.30 0.32
C ASN A 325 2.26 15.69 0.87
N LYS A 326 1.14 15.80 0.15
CA LYS A 326 -0.10 15.13 0.55
C LYS A 326 0.02 13.60 0.57
N GLY A 327 0.74 13.04 -0.39
CA GLY A 327 1.02 11.60 -0.44
C GLY A 327 1.90 11.13 0.72
N LEU A 328 2.91 11.92 1.13
CA LEU A 328 3.75 11.63 2.29
C LEU A 328 2.91 11.63 3.58
N LEU A 329 2.12 12.68 3.81
CA LEU A 329 1.20 12.74 4.96
C LEU A 329 0.30 11.51 5.01
N LYS A 330 -0.22 11.08 3.85
CA LYS A 330 -1.01 9.85 3.75
C LYS A 330 -0.20 8.61 4.16
N ILE A 331 1.00 8.40 3.63
CA ILE A 331 1.83 7.23 3.99
C ILE A 331 2.15 7.21 5.48
N LEU A 332 2.55 8.36 6.05
CA LEU A 332 2.80 8.52 7.49
C LEU A 332 1.56 8.14 8.31
N SER A 333 0.39 8.62 7.88
CA SER A 333 -0.88 8.39 8.58
C SER A 333 -1.29 6.92 8.61
N LYS A 334 -0.85 6.08 7.65
CA LYS A 334 -1.17 4.64 7.63
C LYS A 334 -0.72 3.91 8.88
N MET A 335 0.37 4.35 9.50
CA MET A 335 0.90 3.81 10.77
C MET A 335 0.51 4.67 11.99
N GLY A 336 -0.27 5.73 11.79
CA GLY A 336 -0.61 6.68 12.85
C GLY A 336 0.54 7.63 13.21
N ILE A 337 1.49 7.85 12.29
CA ILE A 337 2.61 8.78 12.51
C ILE A 337 2.21 10.18 12.07
N SER A 338 2.35 11.17 12.95
CA SER A 338 1.93 12.55 12.64
C SER A 338 3.04 13.39 11.98
N THR A 339 4.32 13.10 12.22
CA THR A 339 5.42 13.97 11.75
C THR A 339 6.47 13.24 10.94
N LEU A 340 6.99 13.90 9.90
CA LEU A 340 8.10 13.39 9.11
C LEU A 340 9.37 13.18 9.94
N ARG A 341 9.56 13.99 10.99
CA ARG A 341 10.71 13.85 11.90
C ARG A 341 10.72 12.52 12.64
N SER A 342 9.54 12.03 13.03
CA SER A 342 9.38 10.71 13.65
C SER A 342 9.42 9.58 12.62
N TYR A 343 8.98 9.85 11.39
CA TYR A 343 8.99 8.86 10.31
C TYR A 343 10.39 8.62 9.73
N ARG A 344 11.24 9.65 9.73
CA ARG A 344 12.62 9.57 9.23
C ARG A 344 13.38 8.51 10.02
N SER A 345 14.06 7.62 9.32
CA SER A 345 14.81 6.50 9.91
C SER A 345 13.97 5.46 10.66
N ALA A 346 12.63 5.52 10.57
CA ALA A 346 11.75 4.58 11.26
C ALA A 346 11.58 3.25 10.50
N GLN A 347 12.01 3.18 9.23
CA GLN A 347 11.96 1.96 8.41
C GLN A 347 10.59 1.27 8.42
N ILE A 348 9.51 2.03 8.17
CA ILE A 348 8.11 1.53 8.15
C ILE A 348 7.82 0.77 6.84
N PHE A 349 8.68 -0.19 6.54
CA PHE A 349 8.68 -0.96 5.32
C PHE A 349 9.11 -2.41 5.60
N GLU A 350 8.72 -3.29 4.69
CA GLU A 350 9.22 -4.66 4.63
C GLU A 350 9.79 -4.93 3.24
N ALA A 351 10.96 -5.53 3.18
CA ALA A 351 11.58 -5.95 1.94
C ALA A 351 11.05 -7.33 1.53
N VAL A 352 10.81 -7.52 0.23
CA VAL A 352 10.36 -8.79 -0.34
C VAL A 352 11.27 -9.12 -1.51
N GLY A 353 12.09 -10.16 -1.35
CA GLY A 353 13.01 -10.64 -2.39
C GLY A 353 14.35 -9.91 -2.44
N LEU A 354 14.77 -9.27 -1.34
CA LEU A 354 16.15 -8.81 -1.15
C LEU A 354 16.87 -9.78 -0.24
N SER A 355 18.14 -10.06 -0.56
CA SER A 355 18.90 -11.00 0.24
C SER A 355 19.16 -10.50 1.65
N GLN A 356 19.23 -11.42 2.61
CA GLN A 356 19.52 -11.06 3.99
C GLN A 356 20.88 -10.33 4.10
N ALA A 357 21.87 -10.72 3.30
CA ALA A 357 23.18 -10.06 3.25
C ALA A 357 23.10 -8.60 2.79
N VAL A 358 22.24 -8.29 1.80
CA VAL A 358 22.00 -6.91 1.36
C VAL A 358 21.27 -6.12 2.44
N VAL A 359 20.26 -6.72 3.07
CA VAL A 359 19.48 -6.07 4.14
C VAL A 359 20.36 -5.78 5.35
N ASP A 360 21.13 -6.75 5.83
CA ASP A 360 22.01 -6.58 7.00
C ASP A 360 23.08 -5.50 6.76
N LYS A 361 23.64 -5.43 5.54
CA LYS A 361 24.69 -4.44 5.23
C LYS A 361 24.13 -3.04 4.98
N TYR A 362 23.02 -2.93 4.25
CA TYR A 362 22.58 -1.65 3.67
C TYR A 362 21.24 -1.14 4.21
N PHE A 363 20.42 -1.97 4.84
CA PHE A 363 19.07 -1.65 5.33
C PHE A 363 18.82 -2.27 6.72
N GLU A 364 19.82 -2.21 7.59
CA GLU A 364 19.87 -2.93 8.87
C GLU A 364 18.58 -2.74 9.69
N GLY A 365 17.99 -3.84 10.15
CA GLY A 365 16.74 -3.83 10.93
C GLY A 365 15.45 -3.93 10.12
N THR A 366 15.51 -3.84 8.78
CA THR A 366 14.34 -4.09 7.92
C THR A 366 14.06 -5.60 7.84
N VAL A 367 12.77 -5.97 7.91
CA VAL A 367 12.35 -7.37 7.75
C VAL A 367 12.46 -7.78 6.27
N SER A 368 13.09 -8.94 6.00
CA SER A 368 13.06 -9.61 4.69
C SER A 368 12.93 -11.11 4.89
N ARG A 369 11.71 -11.63 4.75
CA ARG A 369 11.42 -13.06 5.03
C ARG A 369 11.70 -13.98 3.85
N ILE A 370 11.78 -13.40 2.66
CA ILE A 370 12.04 -14.10 1.42
C ILE A 370 13.35 -13.55 0.89
N ASP A 371 14.38 -14.39 1.01
CA ASP A 371 15.72 -14.15 0.49
C ASP A 371 15.66 -13.98 -1.04
N GLY A 372 16.59 -13.24 -1.64
CA GLY A 372 16.53 -12.93 -3.06
C GLY A 372 17.76 -12.19 -3.57
N LEU A 373 17.57 -11.02 -4.16
CA LEU A 373 18.63 -10.31 -4.88
C LEU A 373 19.82 -9.97 -3.97
N GLY A 374 21.02 -10.26 -4.47
CA GLY A 374 22.28 -9.75 -3.96
C GLY A 374 22.63 -8.39 -4.56
N ILE A 375 23.78 -7.87 -4.15
CA ILE A 375 24.28 -6.57 -4.64
C ILE A 375 24.63 -6.61 -6.13
N GLU A 376 25.00 -7.77 -6.67
CA GLU A 376 25.36 -7.95 -8.08
C GLU A 376 24.13 -7.91 -8.99
N GLU A 377 23.03 -8.53 -8.57
CA GLU A 377 21.75 -8.46 -9.28
C GLU A 377 21.22 -7.02 -9.28
N ILE A 378 21.32 -6.31 -8.16
CA ILE A 378 20.95 -4.88 -8.08
C ILE A 378 21.81 -4.03 -9.02
N ALA A 379 23.12 -4.28 -9.09
CA ALA A 379 24.01 -3.59 -10.03
C ALA A 379 23.63 -3.87 -11.48
N THR A 380 23.26 -5.11 -11.79
CA THR A 380 22.81 -5.52 -13.12
C THR A 380 21.50 -4.82 -13.49
N GLU A 381 20.49 -4.84 -12.62
CA GLU A 381 19.21 -4.15 -12.85
C GLU A 381 19.40 -2.65 -13.06
N ALA A 382 20.28 -2.00 -12.29
CA ALA A 382 20.59 -0.57 -12.46
C ALA A 382 21.32 -0.28 -13.79
N SER A 383 22.12 -1.22 -14.29
CA SER A 383 22.93 -1.05 -15.50
C SER A 383 22.14 -1.26 -16.80
N ILE A 384 21.06 -2.05 -16.79
CA ILE A 384 20.23 -2.31 -17.97
C ILE A 384 19.70 -1.00 -18.62
N PRO A 385 18.92 -0.15 -17.92
CA PRO A 385 18.37 1.07 -18.51
C PRO A 385 19.47 2.08 -18.89
N HIS A 386 20.56 2.13 -18.11
CA HIS A 386 21.74 2.94 -18.43
C HIS A 386 22.39 2.49 -19.74
N SER A 387 22.66 1.20 -19.90
CA SER A 387 23.24 0.63 -21.11
C SER A 387 22.36 0.91 -22.33
N GLU A 388 21.05 0.72 -22.22
CA GLU A 388 20.09 1.04 -23.29
C GLU A 388 20.15 2.53 -23.70
N ALA A 389 20.36 3.44 -22.74
CA ALA A 389 20.44 4.88 -22.98
C ALA A 389 21.73 5.33 -23.69
N PHE A 390 22.86 4.67 -23.41
CA PHE A 390 24.18 5.06 -23.93
C PHE A 390 24.67 4.23 -25.13
N HIS A 391 24.22 2.98 -25.31
CA HIS A 391 24.61 2.13 -26.43
C HIS A 391 23.68 2.21 -27.65
N SER A 392 22.46 2.74 -27.48
CA SER A 392 21.54 2.97 -28.60
C SER A 392 21.95 4.23 -29.38
N ILE A 393 22.86 4.07 -30.36
CA ILE A 393 23.30 5.17 -31.23
C ILE A 393 22.15 5.55 -32.18
N GLY A 394 21.63 6.77 -32.06
CA GLY A 394 20.89 7.45 -33.14
C GLY A 394 19.38 7.21 -33.23
N GLU A 395 18.77 6.42 -32.34
CA GLU A 395 17.30 6.32 -32.28
C GLU A 395 16.74 7.08 -31.08
N ASP A 396 16.17 8.26 -31.35
CA ASP A 396 15.39 9.06 -30.40
C ASP A 396 14.02 8.39 -30.16
N ASN A 397 14.05 7.11 -29.77
CA ASN A 397 12.84 6.32 -29.54
C ASN A 397 12.13 6.86 -28.29
N PRO A 398 10.84 7.20 -28.40
CA PRO A 398 10.06 7.69 -27.26
C PRO A 398 9.97 6.60 -26.19
N VAL A 399 9.85 7.07 -24.95
CA VAL A 399 9.70 6.21 -23.78
C VAL A 399 8.50 5.28 -23.96
N GLN A 400 8.69 3.98 -23.76
CA GLN A 400 7.65 2.98 -23.92
C GLN A 400 6.80 2.85 -22.65
N SER A 401 5.57 2.35 -22.81
CA SER A 401 4.74 1.98 -21.66
C SER A 401 5.26 0.68 -21.05
N SER A 402 5.54 0.68 -19.75
CA SER A 402 5.98 -0.52 -19.04
C SER A 402 4.86 -1.54 -18.90
N GLY A 403 3.59 -1.11 -18.96
CA GLY A 403 2.43 -1.96 -18.74
C GLY A 403 2.25 -2.32 -17.27
N THR A 404 2.78 -1.51 -16.34
CA THR A 404 2.74 -1.81 -14.90
C THR A 404 1.35 -1.51 -14.32
N TYR A 405 0.72 -0.40 -14.71
CA TYR A 405 -0.58 0.00 -14.15
C TYR A 405 -1.75 -0.55 -14.98
N HIS A 406 -1.54 -0.66 -16.30
CA HIS A 406 -2.52 -1.21 -17.23
C HIS A 406 -1.87 -2.24 -18.15
N PHE A 407 -2.58 -3.35 -18.38
CA PHE A 407 -2.14 -4.37 -19.32
C PHE A 407 -1.79 -3.78 -20.70
N ARG A 408 -0.62 -4.16 -21.21
CA ARG A 408 -0.13 -3.89 -22.56
C ARG A 408 0.46 -5.18 -23.11
N MET A 409 0.24 -5.46 -24.40
CA MET A 409 0.70 -6.71 -25.01
C MET A 409 2.22 -6.94 -24.92
N LYS A 410 3.02 -5.87 -24.92
CA LYS A 410 4.49 -5.92 -24.78
C LYS A 410 4.99 -5.45 -23.40
N GLY A 411 4.08 -5.15 -22.48
CA GLY A 411 4.39 -4.64 -21.16
C GLY A 411 4.63 -5.76 -20.15
N GLU A 412 4.50 -5.40 -18.87
CA GLU A 412 4.55 -6.31 -17.74
C GLU A 412 3.48 -7.39 -17.82
N HIS A 413 3.77 -8.56 -17.29
CA HIS A 413 2.79 -9.62 -17.17
C HIS A 413 1.66 -9.21 -16.21
N HIS A 414 0.42 -9.56 -16.57
CA HIS A 414 -0.74 -9.45 -15.69
C HIS A 414 -1.45 -10.79 -15.57
N ALA A 415 -1.77 -11.19 -14.34
CA ALA A 415 -2.50 -12.42 -14.08
C ALA A 415 -3.94 -12.39 -14.66
N TRP A 416 -4.51 -11.20 -14.86
CA TRP A 416 -5.70 -11.03 -15.69
C TRP A 416 -5.33 -10.42 -17.03
N ASN A 417 -5.50 -11.22 -18.08
CA ASN A 417 -5.22 -10.83 -19.46
C ASN A 417 -6.42 -11.21 -20.35
N PRO A 418 -6.49 -10.71 -21.59
CA PRO A 418 -7.64 -10.95 -22.46
C PRO A 418 -7.98 -12.43 -22.67
N GLU A 419 -6.96 -13.30 -22.68
CA GLU A 419 -7.14 -14.75 -22.86
C GLU A 419 -7.82 -15.38 -21.64
N THR A 420 -7.25 -15.21 -20.43
CA THR A 420 -7.84 -15.79 -19.21
C THR A 420 -9.24 -15.24 -18.94
N ILE A 421 -9.48 -13.96 -19.18
CA ILE A 421 -10.81 -13.33 -19.07
C ILE A 421 -11.81 -13.98 -20.02
N THR A 422 -11.43 -14.16 -21.29
CA THR A 422 -12.32 -14.70 -22.32
C THR A 422 -12.72 -16.15 -22.02
N HIS A 423 -11.75 -16.99 -21.64
CA HIS A 423 -12.02 -18.40 -21.32
C HIS A 423 -12.94 -18.55 -20.12
N LEU A 424 -12.71 -17.78 -19.04
CA LEU A 424 -13.57 -17.81 -17.87
C LEU A 424 -15.00 -17.38 -18.21
N GLN A 425 -15.15 -16.23 -18.89
CA GLN A 425 -16.46 -15.72 -19.27
C GLN A 425 -17.22 -16.67 -20.20
N TRP A 426 -16.52 -17.32 -21.12
CA TRP A 426 -17.14 -18.31 -22.01
C TRP A 426 -17.64 -19.50 -21.19
N ALA A 427 -16.75 -20.12 -20.40
CA ALA A 427 -17.07 -21.31 -19.60
C ALA A 427 -18.33 -21.13 -18.75
N VAL A 428 -18.42 -20.01 -18.02
CA VAL A 428 -19.56 -19.74 -17.13
C VAL A 428 -20.86 -19.42 -17.87
N LYS A 429 -20.77 -18.83 -19.07
CA LYS A 429 -21.94 -18.49 -19.90
C LYS A 429 -22.54 -19.71 -20.59
N THR A 430 -21.69 -20.64 -21.03
CA THR A 430 -22.12 -21.87 -21.72
C THR A 430 -22.27 -23.08 -20.80
N ASN A 431 -22.02 -22.90 -19.51
CA ASN A 431 -21.97 -23.98 -18.52
C ASN A 431 -21.02 -25.13 -18.96
N ASP A 432 -19.81 -24.77 -19.38
CA ASP A 432 -18.81 -25.70 -19.94
C ASP A 432 -17.61 -25.85 -18.99
N TYR A 433 -17.57 -26.97 -18.27
CA TYR A 433 -16.49 -27.28 -17.33
C TYR A 433 -15.15 -27.57 -18.04
N GLU A 434 -15.16 -28.16 -19.23
CA GLU A 434 -13.92 -28.41 -19.98
C GLU A 434 -13.27 -27.08 -20.39
N ARG A 435 -14.08 -26.09 -20.78
CA ARG A 435 -13.58 -24.73 -21.04
C ARG A 435 -13.04 -24.07 -19.77
N PHE A 436 -13.67 -24.31 -18.61
CA PHE A 436 -13.16 -23.84 -17.33
C PHE A 436 -11.78 -24.44 -17.01
N LYS A 437 -11.56 -25.73 -17.27
CA LYS A 437 -10.24 -26.37 -17.11
C LYS A 437 -9.17 -25.77 -18.02
N ILE A 438 -9.54 -25.29 -19.22
CA ILE A 438 -8.59 -24.52 -20.05
C ILE A 438 -8.24 -23.19 -19.37
N PHE A 439 -9.23 -22.47 -18.82
CA PHE A 439 -8.98 -21.25 -18.05
C PHE A 439 -8.06 -21.52 -16.85
N SER A 440 -8.39 -22.51 -16.02
CA SER A 440 -7.61 -22.80 -14.82
C SER A 440 -6.22 -23.34 -15.16
N GLY A 441 -6.10 -24.16 -16.20
CA GLY A 441 -4.81 -24.61 -16.76
C GLY A 441 -3.92 -23.44 -17.19
N LEU A 442 -4.44 -22.48 -17.95
CA LEU A 442 -3.70 -21.28 -18.36
C LEU A 442 -3.27 -20.43 -17.17
N VAL A 443 -4.16 -20.21 -16.19
CA VAL A 443 -3.83 -19.46 -14.97
C VAL A 443 -2.75 -20.18 -14.17
N ASN A 444 -2.87 -21.50 -14.00
CA ASN A 444 -1.93 -22.31 -13.24
C ASN A 444 -0.56 -22.36 -13.94
N GLU A 445 -0.50 -22.45 -15.28
CA GLU A 445 0.74 -22.39 -16.05
C GLU A 445 1.41 -21.01 -15.94
N GLN A 446 0.63 -19.93 -16.06
CA GLN A 446 1.14 -18.56 -15.86
C GLN A 446 1.68 -18.37 -14.44
N ASN A 447 0.95 -18.84 -13.44
CA ASN A 447 1.42 -18.82 -12.05
C ASN A 447 2.68 -19.68 -11.83
N GLN A 448 2.98 -20.68 -12.67
CA GLN A 448 4.22 -21.48 -12.57
C GLN A 448 5.46 -20.77 -13.12
N LYS A 449 5.29 -19.66 -13.86
CA LYS A 449 6.34 -18.68 -14.22
C LYS A 449 6.17 -17.50 -13.24
N PRO A 450 6.64 -17.66 -11.99
CA PRO A 450 5.88 -17.23 -10.81
C PRO A 450 5.35 -15.79 -10.83
N THR A 451 4.05 -15.59 -11.05
CA THR A 451 3.42 -14.27 -10.84
C THR A 451 3.16 -14.00 -9.34
N PHE A 452 2.84 -15.05 -8.59
CA PHE A 452 2.58 -15.00 -7.15
C PHE A 452 3.44 -16.05 -6.44
N LEU A 453 3.68 -15.89 -5.13
CA LEU A 453 4.51 -16.82 -4.34
C LEU A 453 3.99 -18.26 -4.38
N ARG A 454 2.67 -18.45 -4.41
CA ARG A 454 2.07 -19.79 -4.56
C ARG A 454 2.48 -20.53 -5.83
N GLY A 455 3.03 -19.84 -6.83
CA GLY A 455 3.59 -20.42 -8.05
C GLY A 455 4.80 -21.33 -7.84
N PHE A 456 5.51 -21.18 -6.71
CA PHE A 456 6.68 -22.00 -6.38
C PHE A 456 6.32 -23.36 -5.77
N PHE A 457 5.07 -23.58 -5.38
CA PHE A 457 4.67 -24.81 -4.70
C PHE A 457 4.29 -25.91 -5.69
N ARG A 458 4.78 -27.11 -5.39
CA ARG A 458 4.37 -28.38 -5.98
C ARG A 458 3.64 -29.22 -4.93
N LEU A 459 2.62 -29.94 -5.37
CA LEU A 459 1.82 -30.82 -4.51
C LEU A 459 2.35 -32.26 -4.51
N LYS A 460 2.50 -32.85 -3.32
CA LYS A 460 2.73 -34.29 -3.15
C LYS A 460 1.43 -35.05 -3.36
N LYS A 461 1.42 -35.98 -4.32
CA LYS A 461 0.22 -36.71 -4.73
C LYS A 461 0.13 -38.09 -4.08
N LYS A 462 -1.08 -38.49 -3.67
CA LYS A 462 -1.41 -39.85 -3.21
C LYS A 462 -2.85 -40.19 -3.61
N PRO A 463 -3.11 -40.45 -4.90
CA PRO A 463 -4.47 -40.39 -5.43
C PRO A 463 -5.44 -41.41 -4.83
N ILE A 464 -6.71 -41.02 -4.72
CA ILE A 464 -7.88 -41.86 -4.42
C ILE A 464 -8.93 -41.69 -5.52
N ASN A 465 -10.01 -42.49 -5.50
CA ASN A 465 -11.14 -42.26 -6.41
C ASN A 465 -11.88 -40.97 -6.01
N ILE A 466 -12.21 -40.11 -6.97
CA ILE A 466 -13.00 -38.88 -6.77
C ILE A 466 -14.38 -39.16 -6.17
N ASP A 467 -14.95 -40.35 -6.41
CA ASP A 467 -16.23 -40.75 -5.81
C ASP A 467 -16.17 -40.87 -4.28
N GLU A 468 -14.96 -40.99 -3.71
CA GLU A 468 -14.75 -41.02 -2.26
C GLU A 468 -14.66 -39.60 -1.65
N VAL A 469 -14.51 -38.57 -2.48
CA VAL A 469 -14.40 -37.17 -2.06
C VAL A 469 -15.79 -36.58 -1.85
N GLU A 470 -15.94 -35.82 -0.75
CA GLU A 470 -17.18 -35.12 -0.42
C GLU A 470 -17.76 -34.34 -1.60
N PRO A 471 -19.10 -34.26 -1.72
CA PRO A 471 -19.74 -33.69 -2.90
C PRO A 471 -19.54 -32.18 -2.99
N VAL A 472 -19.79 -31.58 -4.16
CA VAL A 472 -19.50 -30.15 -4.41
C VAL A 472 -20.25 -29.21 -3.46
N GLU A 473 -21.46 -29.61 -3.05
CA GLU A 473 -22.31 -28.88 -2.12
C GLU A 473 -21.65 -28.69 -0.75
N ALA A 474 -20.80 -29.63 -0.33
CA ALA A 474 -20.06 -29.54 0.93
C ALA A 474 -18.99 -28.42 0.90
N LEU A 475 -18.53 -28.04 -0.29
CA LEU A 475 -17.49 -27.02 -0.48
C LEU A 475 -18.06 -25.60 -0.58
N PHE A 476 -19.30 -25.42 -1.04
CA PHE A 476 -19.89 -24.09 -1.25
C PHE A 476 -19.93 -23.22 0.01
N LYS A 477 -20.09 -23.83 1.18
CA LYS A 477 -20.06 -23.12 2.49
C LYS A 477 -18.72 -22.43 2.77
N ARG A 478 -17.64 -22.82 2.08
CA ARG A 478 -16.30 -22.23 2.19
C ARG A 478 -16.10 -21.06 1.24
N PHE A 479 -17.00 -20.86 0.29
CA PHE A 479 -16.86 -19.80 -0.72
C PHE A 479 -17.61 -18.55 -0.28
N VAL A 480 -16.91 -17.44 -0.37
CA VAL A 480 -17.42 -16.12 -0.02
C VAL A 480 -17.15 -15.17 -1.18
N THR A 481 -18.12 -14.36 -1.61
CA THR A 481 -17.81 -13.26 -2.52
C THR A 481 -17.20 -12.12 -1.73
N GLY A 482 -16.09 -11.55 -2.21
CA GLY A 482 -15.40 -10.47 -1.53
C GLY A 482 -16.28 -9.23 -1.32
N ALA A 483 -15.96 -8.47 -0.28
CA ALA A 483 -16.70 -7.28 0.14
C ALA A 483 -16.59 -6.14 -0.89
N MET A 484 -17.62 -5.95 -1.70
CA MET A 484 -17.66 -4.95 -2.77
C MET A 484 -18.89 -4.05 -2.61
N SER A 485 -18.68 -2.79 -2.23
CA SER A 485 -19.78 -1.92 -1.81
C SER A 485 -20.78 -1.64 -2.93
N TYR A 486 -22.07 -1.64 -2.61
CA TYR A 486 -23.07 -0.95 -3.41
C TYR A 486 -22.70 0.55 -3.56
N GLY A 487 -22.65 1.03 -4.80
CA GLY A 487 -22.08 2.32 -5.19
C GLY A 487 -20.74 2.17 -5.90
N SER A 488 -19.85 1.28 -5.42
CA SER A 488 -18.65 0.91 -6.18
C SER A 488 -19.02 0.06 -7.39
N ILE A 489 -19.85 -0.95 -7.15
CA ILE A 489 -20.51 -1.74 -8.19
C ILE A 489 -22.00 -1.36 -8.29
N SER A 490 -22.59 -1.66 -9.44
CA SER A 490 -24.00 -1.40 -9.75
C SER A 490 -24.92 -2.28 -8.90
N LYS A 491 -26.19 -1.89 -8.81
CA LYS A 491 -27.22 -2.67 -8.11
C LYS A 491 -27.31 -4.07 -8.69
N GLU A 492 -27.30 -4.16 -10.01
CA GLU A 492 -27.45 -5.41 -10.77
C GLU A 492 -26.32 -6.40 -10.48
N ALA A 493 -25.07 -5.93 -10.49
CA ALA A 493 -23.92 -6.78 -10.16
C ALA A 493 -23.95 -7.21 -8.69
N HIS A 494 -24.30 -6.30 -7.78
CA HIS A 494 -24.35 -6.56 -6.35
C HIS A 494 -25.45 -7.58 -5.97
N GLU A 495 -26.63 -7.47 -6.58
CA GLU A 495 -27.73 -8.41 -6.35
C GLU A 495 -27.44 -9.77 -6.98
N ALA A 496 -26.83 -9.83 -8.17
CA ALA A 496 -26.46 -11.09 -8.80
C ALA A 496 -25.46 -11.90 -7.96
N LEU A 497 -24.51 -11.22 -7.30
CA LEU A 497 -23.60 -11.87 -6.33
C LEU A 497 -24.36 -12.47 -5.16
N ALA A 498 -25.27 -11.71 -4.54
CA ALA A 498 -26.04 -12.20 -3.41
C ALA A 498 -26.97 -13.36 -3.78
N GLU A 499 -27.67 -13.23 -4.91
CA GLU A 499 -28.56 -14.26 -5.41
C GLU A 499 -27.82 -15.58 -5.67
N ALA A 500 -26.67 -15.53 -6.35
CA ALA A 500 -25.88 -16.72 -6.65
C ALA A 500 -25.38 -17.42 -5.37
N MET A 501 -24.83 -16.65 -4.43
CA MET A 501 -24.31 -17.25 -3.18
C MET A 501 -25.41 -17.84 -2.32
N ASN A 502 -26.58 -17.20 -2.25
CA ASN A 502 -27.73 -17.72 -1.52
C ASN A 502 -28.26 -19.02 -2.13
N ARG A 503 -28.25 -19.15 -3.47
CA ARG A 503 -28.68 -20.38 -4.17
C ARG A 503 -27.79 -21.58 -3.85
N ILE A 504 -26.48 -21.37 -3.73
CA ILE A 504 -25.50 -22.45 -3.48
C ILE A 504 -25.19 -22.67 -1.99
N GLY A 505 -25.77 -21.87 -1.08
CA GLY A 505 -25.47 -21.95 0.36
C GLY A 505 -24.08 -21.41 0.75
N GLY A 506 -23.43 -20.66 -0.14
CA GLY A 506 -22.25 -19.87 0.20
C GLY A 506 -22.66 -18.50 0.77
N ARG A 507 -21.73 -17.55 0.86
CA ARG A 507 -22.02 -16.23 1.45
C ARG A 507 -21.58 -15.07 0.56
N SER A 508 -22.42 -14.06 0.44
CA SER A 508 -22.04 -12.78 -0.18
C SER A 508 -21.86 -11.68 0.86
N ASN A 509 -21.10 -10.63 0.51
CA ASN A 509 -20.73 -9.56 1.42
C ASN A 509 -21.11 -8.18 0.85
N THR A 510 -21.78 -7.37 1.66
CA THR A 510 -22.28 -6.03 1.26
C THR A 510 -21.19 -5.03 0.90
N GLY A 511 -19.97 -5.24 1.40
CA GLY A 511 -18.98 -4.17 1.49
C GLY A 511 -19.44 -2.98 2.33
N GLU A 512 -18.69 -1.89 2.25
CA GLU A 512 -18.86 -0.68 3.06
C GLU A 512 -20.02 0.24 2.64
N GLY A 513 -20.93 -0.22 1.77
CA GLY A 513 -21.91 0.63 1.09
C GLY A 513 -23.29 0.71 1.74
N GLY A 514 -23.54 -0.07 2.79
CA GLY A 514 -24.89 -0.38 3.25
C GLY A 514 -25.61 -1.36 2.31
N GLU A 515 -26.84 -1.71 2.66
CA GLU A 515 -27.70 -2.57 1.86
C GLU A 515 -29.14 -2.04 1.93
N ASP A 516 -29.83 -2.05 0.80
CA ASP A 516 -31.24 -1.64 0.74
C ASP A 516 -32.10 -2.60 1.56
N PRO A 517 -32.86 -2.12 2.57
CA PRO A 517 -33.73 -2.94 3.39
C PRO A 517 -34.77 -3.76 2.63
N GLU A 518 -35.16 -3.35 1.41
CA GLU A 518 -36.07 -4.13 0.56
C GLU A 518 -35.49 -5.51 0.21
N ARG A 519 -34.16 -5.65 0.19
CA ARG A 519 -33.46 -6.92 -0.13
C ARG A 519 -33.55 -7.95 0.99
N PHE A 520 -33.98 -7.57 2.20
CA PHE A 520 -34.05 -8.48 3.34
C PHE A 520 -35.25 -9.43 3.25
N ILE A 521 -36.24 -9.06 2.45
CA ILE A 521 -37.42 -9.87 2.18
C ILE A 521 -37.14 -10.66 0.90
N PRO A 522 -37.33 -12.00 0.91
CA PRO A 522 -37.29 -12.79 -0.32
C PRO A 522 -38.26 -12.25 -1.37
N ARG A 523 -37.88 -12.33 -2.65
CA ARG A 523 -38.74 -11.98 -3.78
C ARG A 523 -39.91 -12.96 -3.88
N GLU A 524 -40.92 -12.60 -4.68
CA GLU A 524 -42.12 -13.41 -4.88
C GLU A 524 -41.83 -14.82 -5.43
N ASP A 525 -40.74 -14.98 -6.19
CA ASP A 525 -40.26 -16.26 -6.72
C ASP A 525 -39.49 -17.10 -5.69
N GLY A 526 -39.39 -16.63 -4.44
CA GLY A 526 -38.64 -17.25 -3.34
C GLY A 526 -37.14 -16.98 -3.38
N SER A 527 -36.62 -16.31 -4.41
CA SER A 527 -35.20 -15.95 -4.47
C SER A 527 -34.86 -14.87 -3.44
N SER A 528 -33.68 -14.97 -2.83
CA SER A 528 -33.19 -13.96 -1.90
C SER A 528 -31.97 -13.25 -2.47
N VAL A 529 -32.00 -11.93 -2.43
CA VAL A 529 -30.86 -11.07 -2.77
C VAL A 529 -30.28 -10.38 -1.54
N ARG A 530 -30.61 -10.84 -0.33
CA ARG A 530 -29.97 -10.41 0.92
C ARG A 530 -28.54 -10.90 0.96
N SER A 531 -27.58 -10.03 1.28
CA SER A 531 -26.21 -10.49 1.50
C SER A 531 -26.06 -11.11 2.89
N SER A 532 -25.48 -12.31 3.00
CA SER A 532 -25.31 -13.00 4.29
C SER A 532 -24.35 -12.27 5.23
N ILE A 533 -23.27 -11.68 4.66
CA ILE A 533 -22.25 -10.95 5.41
C ILE A 533 -22.51 -9.46 5.30
N LYS A 534 -22.62 -8.80 6.46
CA LYS A 534 -22.79 -7.36 6.59
C LYS A 534 -21.49 -6.74 7.06
N GLN A 535 -20.89 -5.88 6.24
CA GLN A 535 -19.65 -5.22 6.63
C GLN A 535 -19.90 -3.97 7.47
N ILE A 536 -19.02 -3.73 8.44
CA ILE A 536 -18.90 -2.50 9.22
C ILE A 536 -17.50 -1.96 8.98
N ALA A 537 -17.44 -0.79 8.34
CA ALA A 537 -16.20 -0.06 8.08
C ALA A 537 -16.22 1.29 8.80
N SER A 538 -15.08 1.99 8.81
CA SER A 538 -14.88 3.26 9.51
C SER A 538 -15.96 4.32 9.28
N GLY A 539 -16.47 4.45 8.05
CA GLY A 539 -17.53 5.41 7.72
C GLY A 539 -18.93 5.08 8.24
N ARG A 540 -19.17 3.85 8.72
CA ARG A 540 -20.47 3.34 9.20
C ARG A 540 -21.65 3.56 8.24
N PHE A 541 -21.38 3.68 6.93
CA PHE A 541 -22.42 3.91 5.93
C PHE A 541 -23.44 2.77 5.92
N GLY A 542 -24.72 3.13 6.06
CA GLY A 542 -25.83 2.18 6.05
C GLY A 542 -25.89 1.23 7.27
N VAL A 543 -25.03 1.42 8.28
CA VAL A 543 -25.01 0.57 9.47
C VAL A 543 -26.14 1.00 10.41
N THR A 544 -27.16 0.16 10.51
CA THR A 544 -28.33 0.35 11.38
C THR A 544 -28.65 -0.95 12.13
N ASN A 545 -29.44 -0.89 13.19
CA ASN A 545 -29.88 -2.11 13.88
C ASN A 545 -30.58 -3.08 12.92
N TYR A 546 -31.44 -2.56 12.02
CA TYR A 546 -32.14 -3.40 11.04
C TYR A 546 -31.19 -4.08 10.04
N TYR A 547 -30.12 -3.39 9.64
CA TYR A 547 -29.04 -3.96 8.83
C TYR A 547 -28.29 -5.07 9.56
N LEU A 548 -27.94 -4.85 10.84
CA LEU A 548 -27.13 -5.79 11.64
C LEU A 548 -27.88 -7.06 12.03
N VAL A 549 -29.18 -6.98 12.37
CA VAL A 549 -29.99 -8.16 12.71
C VAL A 549 -30.31 -9.04 11.50
N ASN A 550 -30.13 -8.51 10.28
CA ASN A 550 -30.28 -9.25 9.02
C ASN A 550 -28.94 -9.82 8.49
N ALA A 551 -27.95 -9.97 9.36
CA ALA A 551 -26.65 -10.58 9.08
C ALA A 551 -26.58 -12.01 9.61
N ASP A 552 -25.94 -12.91 8.85
CA ASP A 552 -25.47 -14.21 9.36
C ASP A 552 -24.03 -14.08 9.87
N GLU A 553 -23.28 -13.13 9.31
CA GLU A 553 -21.94 -12.74 9.73
C GLU A 553 -21.81 -11.21 9.65
N ILE A 554 -21.20 -10.61 10.66
CA ILE A 554 -20.88 -9.19 10.69
C ILE A 554 -19.36 -9.05 10.58
N GLN A 555 -18.89 -8.43 9.49
CA GLN A 555 -17.46 -8.25 9.23
C GLN A 555 -16.99 -6.85 9.64
N ILE A 556 -16.14 -6.77 10.66
CA ILE A 556 -15.38 -5.56 11.00
C ILE A 556 -14.24 -5.42 10.00
N LYS A 557 -14.32 -4.41 9.13
CA LYS A 557 -13.31 -4.14 8.10
C LYS A 557 -12.25 -3.17 8.63
N VAL A 558 -11.21 -3.73 9.24
CA VAL A 558 -10.05 -2.94 9.69
C VAL A 558 -9.26 -2.43 8.50
N ALA A 559 -9.01 -3.28 7.49
CA ALA A 559 -8.25 -2.90 6.31
C ALA A 559 -8.66 -3.68 5.05
N GLN A 560 -8.12 -3.29 3.88
CA GLN A 560 -8.22 -4.03 2.62
C GLN A 560 -6.89 -3.99 1.86
N GLY A 561 -6.56 -5.06 1.12
CA GLY A 561 -5.25 -5.21 0.48
C GLY A 561 -4.84 -4.10 -0.50
N ALA A 562 -5.80 -3.52 -1.22
CA ALA A 562 -5.52 -2.46 -2.20
C ALA A 562 -5.19 -1.07 -1.62
N LYS A 563 -5.42 -0.89 -0.31
CA LYS A 563 -5.20 0.37 0.43
C LYS A 563 -5.26 0.16 1.94
N PRO A 564 -4.34 -0.63 2.49
CA PRO A 564 -4.28 -0.78 3.92
C PRO A 564 -3.81 0.52 4.58
N GLY A 565 -4.26 0.76 5.82
CA GLY A 565 -4.02 2.02 6.54
C GLY A 565 -4.83 3.21 6.02
N GLU A 566 -5.82 3.00 5.14
CA GLU A 566 -6.66 4.05 4.55
C GLU A 566 -8.14 3.68 4.52
N GLY A 567 -8.99 4.70 4.37
CA GLY A 567 -10.43 4.54 4.29
C GLY A 567 -10.97 4.16 2.90
N GLY A 568 -12.23 3.70 2.90
CA GLY A 568 -13.07 3.56 1.71
C GLY A 568 -13.16 4.84 0.88
N GLN A 569 -13.26 4.71 -0.44
CA GLN A 569 -13.38 5.87 -1.34
C GLN A 569 -14.49 5.61 -2.37
N LEU A 570 -15.46 6.51 -2.43
CA LEU A 570 -16.47 6.55 -3.48
C LEU A 570 -16.51 7.96 -4.09
N PRO A 571 -16.09 8.13 -5.35
CA PRO A 571 -16.14 9.41 -6.04
C PRO A 571 -17.56 10.00 -6.07
N GLY A 572 -17.69 11.31 -5.85
CA GLY A 572 -18.99 11.97 -5.69
C GLY A 572 -19.93 11.82 -6.87
N HIS A 573 -19.39 11.74 -8.09
CA HIS A 573 -20.17 11.48 -9.31
C HIS A 573 -20.75 10.05 -9.40
N LYS A 574 -20.42 9.16 -8.45
CA LYS A 574 -21.06 7.85 -8.25
C LYS A 574 -22.05 7.85 -7.07
N VAL A 575 -22.20 8.97 -6.37
CA VAL A 575 -23.11 9.11 -5.23
C VAL A 575 -24.40 9.73 -5.74
N ASP A 576 -25.21 8.93 -6.43
CA ASP A 576 -26.55 9.34 -6.86
C ASP A 576 -27.52 9.41 -5.66
N LYS A 577 -28.79 9.74 -5.92
CA LYS A 577 -29.81 9.85 -4.87
C LYS A 577 -30.07 8.54 -4.12
N ILE A 578 -29.94 7.39 -4.79
CA ILE A 578 -30.20 6.07 -4.21
C ILE A 578 -29.02 5.65 -3.33
N ILE A 579 -27.79 5.83 -3.82
CA ILE A 579 -26.56 5.59 -3.06
C ILE A 579 -26.53 6.51 -1.84
N ALA A 580 -26.83 7.79 -2.01
CA ALA A 580 -26.87 8.76 -0.91
C ALA A 580 -27.91 8.35 0.16
N LYS A 581 -29.11 7.96 -0.26
CA LYS A 581 -30.16 7.45 0.65
C LYS A 581 -29.68 6.22 1.43
N THR A 582 -29.08 5.24 0.74
CA THR A 582 -28.61 3.99 1.36
C THR A 582 -27.51 4.26 2.39
N ARG A 583 -26.66 5.26 2.13
CA ARG A 583 -25.53 5.61 2.99
C ARG A 583 -25.85 6.67 4.04
N TYR A 584 -27.06 7.21 4.06
CA TYR A 584 -27.42 8.40 4.84
C TYR A 584 -26.47 9.58 4.58
N SER A 585 -26.11 9.79 3.32
CA SER A 585 -25.19 10.84 2.87
C SER A 585 -25.85 11.84 1.91
N ILE A 586 -25.08 12.80 1.43
CA ILE A 586 -25.54 13.84 0.49
C ILE A 586 -25.22 13.41 -0.96
N PRO A 587 -26.17 13.49 -1.90
CA PRO A 587 -25.92 13.20 -3.32
C PRO A 587 -24.81 14.08 -3.91
N GLY A 588 -23.99 13.52 -4.79
CA GLY A 588 -22.91 14.21 -5.52
C GLY A 588 -21.62 14.45 -4.73
N ILE A 589 -21.62 14.20 -3.42
CA ILE A 589 -20.45 14.43 -2.56
C ILE A 589 -19.55 13.20 -2.51
N THR A 590 -18.24 13.39 -2.72
CA THR A 590 -17.25 12.31 -2.59
C THR A 590 -17.22 11.80 -1.14
N LEU A 591 -17.36 10.49 -0.98
CA LEU A 591 -17.29 9.82 0.31
C LEU A 591 -15.90 9.21 0.49
N ILE A 592 -15.06 9.89 1.25
CA ILE A 592 -13.78 9.35 1.75
C ILE A 592 -14.02 8.95 3.20
N SER A 593 -14.00 7.67 3.50
CA SER A 593 -14.16 7.21 4.89
C SER A 593 -12.92 7.61 5.71
N PRO A 594 -13.05 7.85 7.03
CA PRO A 594 -11.87 7.98 7.88
C PRO A 594 -10.96 6.75 7.74
N PRO A 595 -9.62 6.87 7.80
CA PRO A 595 -8.75 5.71 7.84
C PRO A 595 -9.00 4.80 9.06
N PRO A 596 -9.08 5.31 10.30
CA PRO A 596 -9.37 4.45 11.45
C PRO A 596 -10.88 4.28 11.66
N HIS A 597 -11.23 3.21 12.38
CA HIS A 597 -12.47 3.16 13.13
C HIS A 597 -12.31 4.06 14.38
N HIS A 598 -13.15 5.10 14.53
CA HIS A 598 -13.04 6.02 15.68
C HIS A 598 -13.44 5.40 17.02
N ASP A 599 -13.94 4.17 17.00
CA ASP A 599 -14.26 3.31 18.14
C ASP A 599 -13.31 2.09 18.23
N ILE A 600 -12.17 2.12 17.52
CA ILE A 600 -11.11 1.11 17.62
C ILE A 600 -9.74 1.79 17.59
N TYR A 601 -9.21 2.18 18.75
CA TYR A 601 -7.86 2.75 18.88
C TYR A 601 -6.85 1.78 19.53
N SER A 602 -7.32 0.59 19.91
CA SER A 602 -6.56 -0.44 20.59
C SER A 602 -7.26 -1.80 20.44
N ILE A 603 -6.64 -2.86 20.95
CA ILE A 603 -7.22 -4.20 20.92
C ILE A 603 -8.44 -4.34 21.84
N GLU A 604 -8.45 -3.65 22.97
CA GLU A 604 -9.57 -3.61 23.91
C GLU A 604 -10.79 -2.88 23.32
N ASP A 605 -10.57 -1.85 22.51
CA ASP A 605 -11.65 -1.18 21.79
C ASP A 605 -12.25 -2.09 20.71
N LEU A 606 -11.43 -2.88 20.01
CA LEU A 606 -11.93 -3.91 19.09
C LEU A 606 -12.77 -4.95 19.85
N ALA A 607 -12.31 -5.40 21.02
CA ALA A 607 -13.07 -6.33 21.85
C ALA A 607 -14.43 -5.76 22.27
N GLN A 608 -14.48 -4.47 22.61
CA GLN A 608 -15.72 -3.77 22.91
C GLN A 608 -16.66 -3.74 21.70
N LEU A 609 -16.15 -3.44 20.49
CA LEU A 609 -16.99 -3.47 19.29
C LEU A 609 -17.51 -4.89 18.99
N ILE A 610 -16.67 -5.92 19.13
CA ILE A 610 -17.11 -7.32 18.97
C ILE A 610 -18.22 -7.65 19.96
N PHE A 611 -18.08 -7.23 21.22
CA PHE A 611 -19.10 -7.38 22.25
C PHE A 611 -20.41 -6.68 21.85
N ASP A 612 -20.36 -5.43 21.41
CA ASP A 612 -21.55 -4.67 21.01
C ASP A 612 -22.29 -5.35 19.86
N LEU A 613 -21.57 -5.85 18.85
CA LEU A 613 -22.16 -6.53 17.69
C LEU A 613 -22.82 -7.85 18.06
N LYS A 614 -22.20 -8.64 18.95
CA LYS A 614 -22.80 -9.88 19.47
C LYS A 614 -24.04 -9.62 20.34
N ASN A 615 -24.13 -8.45 20.99
CA ASN A 615 -25.34 -8.05 21.71
C ASN A 615 -26.47 -7.63 20.77
N VAL A 616 -26.16 -6.93 19.67
CA VAL A 616 -27.17 -6.54 18.68
C VAL A 616 -27.71 -7.75 17.92
N ASN A 617 -26.83 -8.69 17.53
CA ASN A 617 -27.21 -9.91 16.84
C ASN A 617 -26.49 -11.14 17.43
N PRO A 618 -27.08 -11.81 18.45
CA PRO A 618 -26.47 -12.97 19.10
C PRO A 618 -26.28 -14.21 18.21
N LYS A 619 -26.92 -14.23 17.03
CA LYS A 619 -26.84 -15.36 16.09
C LYS A 619 -25.73 -15.17 15.05
N ALA A 620 -25.30 -13.93 14.80
CA ALA A 620 -24.29 -13.65 13.80
C ALA A 620 -22.89 -13.96 14.30
N LYS A 621 -22.07 -14.54 13.43
CA LYS A 621 -20.61 -14.59 13.65
C LYS A 621 -20.02 -13.20 13.46
N VAL A 622 -18.97 -12.87 14.19
CA VAL A 622 -18.20 -11.64 13.99
C VAL A 622 -16.87 -11.99 13.34
N SER A 623 -16.62 -11.43 12.15
CA SER A 623 -15.35 -11.58 11.45
C SER A 623 -14.54 -10.29 11.47
N VAL A 624 -13.22 -10.40 11.51
CA VAL A 624 -12.31 -9.25 11.44
C VAL A 624 -11.43 -9.37 10.21
N LYS A 625 -11.56 -8.39 9.31
CA LYS A 625 -10.79 -8.36 8.06
C LYS A 625 -9.50 -7.56 8.25
N LEU A 626 -8.39 -8.28 8.24
CA LEU A 626 -7.01 -7.80 8.31
C LEU A 626 -6.34 -7.90 6.94
N VAL A 627 -5.17 -7.26 6.80
CA VAL A 627 -4.35 -7.36 5.60
C VAL A 627 -3.00 -7.95 5.96
N SER A 628 -2.47 -8.78 5.06
CA SER A 628 -1.15 -9.37 5.16
C SER A 628 -0.07 -8.29 5.29
N ALA A 629 0.66 -8.35 6.39
CA ALA A 629 1.80 -7.51 6.75
C ALA A 629 2.60 -8.22 7.85
N SER A 630 3.90 -7.93 8.00
CA SER A 630 4.65 -8.49 9.12
C SER A 630 4.05 -8.09 10.45
N GLY A 631 3.90 -9.08 11.35
CA GLY A 631 3.27 -8.90 12.66
C GLY A 631 1.77 -9.19 12.67
N VAL A 632 1.15 -9.48 11.51
CA VAL A 632 -0.28 -9.81 11.44
C VAL A 632 -0.64 -11.03 12.29
N GLY A 633 0.28 -11.99 12.48
CA GLY A 633 0.02 -13.16 13.33
C GLY A 633 -0.18 -12.79 14.80
N THR A 634 0.62 -11.85 15.31
CA THR A 634 0.47 -11.30 16.67
C THR A 634 -0.87 -10.60 16.84
N ILE A 635 -1.27 -9.83 15.83
CA ILE A 635 -2.54 -9.10 15.81
C ILE A 635 -3.70 -10.09 15.78
N ALA A 636 -3.62 -11.13 14.94
CA ALA A 636 -4.62 -12.19 14.87
C ALA A 636 -4.79 -12.93 16.21
N ALA A 637 -3.71 -13.15 16.96
CA ALA A 637 -3.80 -13.71 18.31
C ALA A 637 -4.57 -12.78 19.27
N GLY A 638 -4.36 -11.46 19.19
CA GLY A 638 -5.17 -10.48 19.91
C GLY A 638 -6.64 -10.52 19.51
N VAL A 639 -6.92 -10.54 18.20
CA VAL A 639 -8.28 -10.61 17.64
C VAL A 639 -9.02 -11.88 18.10
N ALA A 640 -8.34 -13.02 18.14
CA ALA A 640 -8.92 -14.27 18.66
C ALA A 640 -9.26 -14.15 20.17
N LYS A 641 -8.40 -13.51 20.97
CA LYS A 641 -8.67 -13.24 22.40
C LYS A 641 -9.81 -12.23 22.61
N ALA A 642 -9.99 -11.31 21.68
CA ALA A 642 -11.09 -10.34 21.68
C ALA A 642 -12.46 -10.97 21.34
N GLY A 643 -12.49 -12.26 20.99
CA GLY A 643 -13.73 -13.02 20.79
C GLY A 643 -14.29 -12.99 19.38
N ALA A 644 -13.48 -12.66 18.38
CA ALA A 644 -13.87 -12.84 16.97
C ALA A 644 -14.06 -14.34 16.65
N ASP A 645 -14.98 -14.65 15.73
CA ASP A 645 -15.26 -16.03 15.32
C ASP A 645 -14.49 -16.39 14.03
N ILE A 646 -14.16 -15.38 13.21
CA ILE A 646 -13.46 -15.55 11.93
C ILE A 646 -12.42 -14.42 11.77
N ILE A 647 -11.26 -14.76 11.24
CA ILE A 647 -10.23 -13.79 10.86
C ILE A 647 -10.00 -13.90 9.36
N THR A 648 -10.21 -12.81 8.63
CA THR A 648 -9.91 -12.75 7.19
C THR A 648 -8.54 -12.13 6.98
N ILE A 649 -7.62 -12.85 6.33
CA ILE A 649 -6.33 -12.32 5.88
C ILE A 649 -6.41 -12.00 4.39
N SER A 650 -6.34 -10.71 4.05
CA SER A 650 -6.31 -10.24 2.66
C SER A 650 -4.89 -10.04 2.15
N GLY A 651 -4.59 -10.56 0.97
CA GLY A 651 -3.37 -10.23 0.23
C GLY A 651 -3.39 -8.83 -0.37
N SER A 652 -2.21 -8.24 -0.55
CA SER A 652 -2.01 -6.94 -1.22
C SER A 652 -2.50 -6.90 -2.67
N GLU A 653 -2.71 -8.06 -3.28
CA GLU A 653 -3.19 -8.20 -4.65
C GLU A 653 -4.71 -7.98 -4.79
N GLY A 654 -5.42 -7.81 -3.67
CA GLY A 654 -6.85 -7.60 -3.61
C GLY A 654 -7.35 -6.40 -4.43
N GLY A 655 -8.60 -6.47 -4.92
CA GLY A 655 -9.20 -5.44 -5.76
C GLY A 655 -9.76 -4.22 -5.02
N THR A 656 -10.00 -3.13 -5.75
CA THR A 656 -10.71 -1.94 -5.26
C THR A 656 -11.46 -1.22 -6.37
N GLY A 657 -12.57 -0.55 -6.04
CA GLY A 657 -13.25 0.33 -6.99
C GLY A 657 -12.56 1.69 -7.17
N ALA A 658 -11.85 2.17 -6.15
CA ALA A 658 -11.09 3.42 -6.15
C ALA A 658 -10.05 3.39 -5.02
N SER A 659 -8.79 3.67 -5.36
CA SER A 659 -7.68 3.75 -4.41
C SER A 659 -6.55 4.57 -5.00
N PRO A 660 -5.74 5.28 -4.21
CA PRO A 660 -4.50 5.85 -4.70
C PRO A 660 -3.63 4.77 -5.37
N SER A 661 -3.06 5.08 -6.53
CA SER A 661 -2.26 4.12 -7.30
C SER A 661 -1.05 3.62 -6.52
N SER A 662 -0.45 4.49 -5.69
CA SER A 662 0.68 4.14 -4.82
C SER A 662 0.31 3.04 -3.82
N SER A 663 -0.89 3.09 -3.24
CA SER A 663 -1.35 2.09 -2.26
C SER A 663 -1.69 0.75 -2.91
N ILE A 664 -2.27 0.75 -4.12
CA ILE A 664 -2.51 -0.49 -4.88
C ILE A 664 -1.18 -1.19 -5.15
N LYS A 665 -0.15 -0.42 -5.52
CA LYS A 665 1.13 -0.99 -5.94
C LYS A 665 2.06 -1.34 -4.79
N HIS A 666 2.09 -0.56 -3.72
CA HIS A 666 3.22 -0.57 -2.78
C HIS A 666 2.85 -0.91 -1.33
N ALA A 667 1.58 -1.14 -0.98
CA ALA A 667 1.17 -1.35 0.40
C ALA A 667 0.67 -2.78 0.65
N GLY A 668 1.09 -3.37 1.77
CA GLY A 668 0.78 -4.75 2.14
C GLY A 668 1.61 -5.81 1.43
N LEU A 669 1.46 -7.05 1.92
CA LEU A 669 2.21 -8.22 1.48
C LEU A 669 1.34 -9.22 0.71
N PRO A 670 1.96 -10.17 -0.01
CA PRO A 670 1.27 -11.34 -0.53
C PRO A 670 0.49 -12.09 0.55
N VAL A 671 -0.61 -12.71 0.14
CA VAL A 671 -1.50 -13.45 1.04
C VAL A 671 -0.80 -14.63 1.71
N GLU A 672 0.12 -15.30 1.01
CA GLU A 672 0.83 -16.49 1.47
C GLU A 672 1.67 -16.19 2.72
N ILE A 673 2.27 -15.00 2.80
CA ILE A 673 3.09 -14.58 3.94
C ILE A 673 2.23 -14.37 5.18
N GLY A 674 1.18 -13.54 5.09
CA GLY A 674 0.34 -13.20 6.23
C GLY A 674 -0.53 -14.36 6.70
N LEU A 675 -1.01 -15.20 5.78
CA LEU A 675 -1.81 -16.38 6.11
C LEU A 675 -0.98 -17.39 6.89
N SER A 676 0.22 -17.70 6.41
CA SER A 676 1.11 -18.66 7.08
C SER A 676 1.58 -18.14 8.45
N GLU A 677 1.93 -16.86 8.57
CA GLU A 677 2.27 -16.24 9.86
C GLU A 677 1.10 -16.32 10.86
N THR A 678 -0.12 -16.03 10.39
CA THR A 678 -1.33 -16.09 11.20
C THR A 678 -1.60 -17.52 11.68
N GLN A 679 -1.55 -18.49 10.77
CA GLN A 679 -1.69 -19.91 11.10
C GLN A 679 -0.68 -20.33 12.17
N GLN A 680 0.60 -20.07 11.96
CA GLN A 680 1.68 -20.45 12.87
C GLN A 680 1.49 -19.80 14.24
N THR A 681 1.24 -18.50 14.29
CA THR A 681 1.12 -17.75 15.55
C THR A 681 -0.08 -18.22 16.37
N LEU A 682 -1.23 -18.45 15.73
CA LEU A 682 -2.43 -18.94 16.42
C LEU A 682 -2.24 -20.36 16.95
N VAL A 683 -1.53 -21.24 16.23
CA VAL A 683 -1.20 -22.59 16.68
C VAL A 683 -0.25 -22.53 17.88
N MET A 684 0.85 -21.76 17.78
CA MET A 684 1.83 -21.59 18.86
C MET A 684 1.19 -21.06 20.16
N ASN A 685 0.14 -20.25 20.05
CA ASN A 685 -0.57 -19.69 21.20
C ASN A 685 -1.80 -20.51 21.65
N ASN A 686 -2.06 -21.68 21.04
CA ASN A 686 -3.23 -22.51 21.33
C ASN A 686 -4.59 -21.79 21.13
N LEU A 687 -4.62 -20.84 20.18
CA LEU A 687 -5.79 -20.04 19.83
C LEU A 687 -6.43 -20.48 18.52
N ARG A 688 -5.73 -21.26 17.69
CA ARG A 688 -6.18 -21.63 16.34
C ARG A 688 -7.55 -22.31 16.31
N ARG A 689 -7.91 -23.08 17.34
CA ARG A 689 -9.21 -23.77 17.47
C ARG A 689 -10.39 -22.83 17.72
N ASN A 690 -10.15 -21.57 18.07
CA ASN A 690 -11.19 -20.62 18.45
C ASN A 690 -11.74 -19.83 17.25
N VAL A 691 -11.02 -19.82 16.12
CA VAL A 691 -11.32 -18.96 14.97
C VAL A 691 -11.21 -19.74 13.67
N ILE A 692 -12.06 -19.38 12.72
CA ILE A 692 -11.94 -19.80 11.32
C ILE A 692 -10.99 -18.83 10.60
N LEU A 693 -10.06 -19.35 9.80
CA LEU A 693 -9.24 -18.50 8.92
C LEU A 693 -9.86 -18.40 7.54
N GLN A 694 -10.24 -17.19 7.15
CA GLN A 694 -10.67 -16.87 5.79
C GLN A 694 -9.54 -16.13 5.07
N THR A 695 -9.45 -16.28 3.75
CA THR A 695 -8.43 -15.57 2.97
C THR A 695 -8.97 -15.07 1.64
N ASP A 696 -8.48 -13.92 1.17
CA ASP A 696 -8.71 -13.43 -0.19
C ASP A 696 -7.45 -12.78 -0.77
N GLY A 697 -7.43 -12.56 -2.09
CA GLY A 697 -6.26 -12.00 -2.80
C GLY A 697 -5.95 -12.76 -4.09
N GLN A 698 -6.54 -12.32 -5.20
CA GLN A 698 -6.35 -12.94 -6.52
C GLN A 698 -6.56 -14.47 -6.55
N MET A 699 -7.49 -14.99 -5.74
CA MET A 699 -7.95 -16.39 -5.82
C MET A 699 -8.79 -16.57 -7.09
N LYS A 700 -8.39 -17.50 -7.96
CA LYS A 700 -9.00 -17.70 -9.29
C LYS A 700 -9.39 -19.15 -9.55
N THR A 701 -8.57 -20.11 -9.12
CA THR A 701 -8.68 -21.54 -9.45
C THR A 701 -8.82 -22.43 -8.21
N GLY A 702 -9.17 -23.70 -8.42
CA GLY A 702 -9.15 -24.73 -7.38
C GLY A 702 -7.76 -24.95 -6.79
N LEU A 703 -6.70 -24.78 -7.59
CA LEU A 703 -5.32 -24.88 -7.08
C LEU A 703 -5.00 -23.75 -6.09
N ASP A 704 -5.44 -22.52 -6.36
CA ASP A 704 -5.29 -21.41 -5.40
C ASP A 704 -5.95 -21.74 -4.05
N ILE A 705 -7.15 -22.35 -4.09
CA ILE A 705 -7.90 -22.79 -2.89
C ILE A 705 -7.11 -23.85 -2.12
N ILE A 706 -6.65 -24.90 -2.81
CA ILE A 706 -5.89 -25.99 -2.18
C ILE A 706 -4.60 -25.44 -1.54
N LEU A 707 -3.84 -24.61 -2.25
CA LEU A 707 -2.61 -24.03 -1.70
C LEU A 707 -2.88 -23.18 -0.45
N ALA A 708 -3.91 -22.32 -0.49
CA ALA A 708 -4.31 -21.55 0.67
C ALA A 708 -4.81 -22.43 1.84
N ALA A 709 -5.51 -23.53 1.55
CA ALA A 709 -5.96 -24.48 2.56
C ALA A 709 -4.77 -25.15 3.27
N LEU A 710 -3.78 -25.60 2.49
CA LEU A 710 -2.55 -26.19 3.02
C LEU A 710 -1.76 -25.20 3.90
N LEU A 711 -1.84 -23.89 3.60
CA LEU A 711 -1.28 -22.82 4.42
C LEU A 711 -2.12 -22.46 5.66
N GLY A 712 -3.34 -23.00 5.80
CA GLY A 712 -4.16 -22.91 7.01
C GLY A 712 -5.53 -22.25 6.85
N ALA A 713 -5.91 -21.82 5.64
CA ALA A 713 -7.24 -21.25 5.40
C ALA A 713 -8.35 -22.31 5.34
N GLU A 714 -9.54 -21.94 5.77
CA GLU A 714 -10.76 -22.78 5.77
C GLU A 714 -11.84 -22.22 4.83
N GLU A 715 -11.80 -20.91 4.57
CA GLU A 715 -12.75 -20.17 3.73
C GLU A 715 -12.01 -19.25 2.74
N PHE A 716 -12.61 -19.05 1.56
CA PHE A 716 -11.94 -18.42 0.41
C PHE A 716 -12.82 -17.32 -0.20
N GLY A 717 -12.25 -16.12 -0.31
CA GLY A 717 -12.91 -14.93 -0.82
C GLY A 717 -12.62 -14.65 -2.30
N PHE A 718 -13.67 -14.45 -3.09
CA PHE A 718 -13.59 -14.20 -4.53
C PHE A 718 -14.26 -12.87 -4.89
N ALA A 719 -13.48 -11.89 -5.35
CA ALA A 719 -13.99 -10.60 -5.79
C ALA A 719 -13.84 -10.43 -7.30
N THR A 720 -12.61 -10.27 -7.77
CA THR A 720 -12.31 -9.98 -9.17
C THR A 720 -12.78 -11.07 -10.13
N ALA A 721 -12.51 -12.35 -9.81
CA ALA A 721 -12.97 -13.46 -10.64
C ALA A 721 -14.51 -13.50 -10.73
N ALA A 722 -15.21 -13.27 -9.62
CA ALA A 722 -16.67 -13.17 -9.62
C ALA A 722 -17.18 -12.01 -10.50
N LEU A 723 -16.55 -10.84 -10.44
CA LEU A 723 -16.91 -9.73 -11.35
C LEU A 723 -16.59 -10.04 -12.82
N ILE A 724 -15.53 -10.78 -13.10
CA ILE A 724 -15.20 -11.22 -14.47
C ILE A 724 -16.25 -12.22 -14.97
N SER A 725 -16.68 -13.17 -14.15
CA SER A 725 -17.77 -14.09 -14.48
C SER A 725 -19.09 -13.36 -14.80
N LEU A 726 -19.32 -12.19 -14.19
CA LEU A 726 -20.44 -11.30 -14.51
C LEU A 726 -20.23 -10.40 -15.74
N GLY A 727 -19.03 -10.40 -16.34
CA GLY A 727 -18.72 -9.69 -17.58
C GLY A 727 -17.64 -8.62 -17.49
N CYS A 728 -16.93 -8.47 -16.37
CA CYS A 728 -15.84 -7.49 -16.26
C CYS A 728 -14.72 -7.80 -17.25
N ILE A 729 -14.28 -6.79 -18.00
CA ILE A 729 -13.22 -6.87 -19.01
C ILE A 729 -11.89 -6.24 -18.55
N MET A 730 -11.72 -6.00 -17.24
CA MET A 730 -10.49 -5.45 -16.64
C MET A 730 -10.01 -4.10 -17.22
N MET A 731 -10.95 -3.19 -17.53
CA MET A 731 -10.60 -1.86 -18.08
C MET A 731 -9.94 -0.91 -17.06
N ARG A 732 -10.04 -1.19 -15.75
CA ARG A 732 -9.46 -0.40 -14.63
C ARG A 732 -9.93 1.05 -14.54
N LYS A 733 -11.14 1.34 -15.02
CA LYS A 733 -11.82 2.65 -14.92
C LYS A 733 -12.99 2.67 -13.94
N CYS A 734 -12.97 1.80 -12.92
CA CYS A 734 -14.08 1.63 -11.97
C CYS A 734 -14.38 2.92 -11.19
N HIS A 735 -13.34 3.72 -10.93
CA HIS A 735 -13.41 5.00 -10.22
C HIS A 735 -13.94 6.16 -11.07
N LEU A 736 -14.01 6.01 -12.40
CA LEU A 736 -14.44 7.07 -13.32
C LEU A 736 -15.93 7.01 -13.67
N ASN A 737 -16.66 6.02 -13.15
CA ASN A 737 -18.08 5.78 -13.46
C ASN A 737 -18.37 5.45 -14.94
N THR A 738 -17.34 5.12 -15.72
CA THR A 738 -17.42 4.88 -17.18
C THR A 738 -17.32 3.39 -17.54
N CYS A 739 -17.78 2.49 -16.66
CA CYS A 739 -17.71 1.06 -16.89
C CYS A 739 -18.52 0.67 -18.14
N PRO A 740 -17.89 0.09 -19.19
CA PRO A 740 -18.56 -0.16 -20.46
C PRO A 740 -19.60 -1.29 -20.42
N VAL A 741 -19.53 -2.14 -19.38
CA VAL A 741 -20.34 -3.35 -19.20
C VAL A 741 -21.31 -3.25 -18.02
N GLY A 742 -21.54 -2.05 -17.49
CA GLY A 742 -22.57 -1.82 -16.45
C GLY A 742 -22.26 -2.40 -15.07
N ILE A 743 -21.02 -2.84 -14.79
CA ILE A 743 -20.63 -3.43 -13.50
C ILE A 743 -20.22 -2.36 -12.48
N ALA A 744 -19.22 -1.54 -12.79
CA ALA A 744 -18.62 -0.60 -11.83
C ALA A 744 -19.07 0.85 -12.09
N THR A 745 -20.37 1.06 -12.27
CA THR A 745 -20.96 2.37 -12.60
C THR A 745 -22.35 2.53 -11.98
N GLN A 746 -22.69 3.78 -11.66
CA GLN A 746 -24.03 4.23 -11.27
C GLN A 746 -24.73 5.01 -12.39
N ASP A 747 -24.06 5.22 -13.54
CA ASP A 747 -24.69 5.82 -14.71
C ASP A 747 -25.79 4.88 -15.26
N GLU A 748 -27.02 5.39 -15.34
CA GLU A 748 -28.18 4.60 -15.75
C GLU A 748 -28.06 4.04 -17.18
N GLN A 749 -27.45 4.77 -18.11
CA GLN A 749 -27.31 4.32 -19.50
C GLN A 749 -26.24 3.24 -19.62
N LEU A 750 -25.16 3.34 -18.85
CA LEU A 750 -24.13 2.31 -18.80
C LEU A 750 -24.61 1.06 -18.03
N ARG A 751 -25.42 1.22 -16.98
CA ARG A 751 -26.04 0.09 -16.27
C ARG A 751 -26.97 -0.74 -17.15
N LYS A 752 -27.67 -0.14 -18.12
CA LYS A 752 -28.45 -0.89 -19.13
C LYS A 752 -27.62 -1.86 -19.98
N ARG A 753 -26.28 -1.71 -20.01
CA ARG A 753 -25.37 -2.61 -20.71
C ARG A 753 -24.97 -3.83 -19.88
N TYR A 754 -25.41 -3.90 -18.62
CA TYR A 754 -25.17 -5.05 -17.75
C TYR A 754 -25.89 -6.30 -18.30
N THR A 755 -25.14 -7.38 -18.47
CA THR A 755 -25.64 -8.66 -19.00
C THR A 755 -25.30 -9.86 -18.11
N GLY A 756 -24.68 -9.61 -16.95
CA GLY A 756 -24.34 -10.66 -15.99
C GLY A 756 -25.57 -11.31 -15.38
N LYS A 757 -25.46 -12.59 -15.01
CA LYS A 757 -26.54 -13.37 -14.40
C LYS A 757 -26.02 -14.13 -13.18
N ALA A 758 -26.88 -14.35 -12.20
CA ALA A 758 -26.56 -15.19 -11.04
C ALA A 758 -26.13 -16.60 -11.47
N ASP A 759 -26.75 -17.16 -12.51
CA ASP A 759 -26.40 -18.49 -13.06
C ASP A 759 -24.93 -18.59 -13.48
N TYR A 760 -24.33 -17.51 -14.01
CA TYR A 760 -22.90 -17.52 -14.38
C TYR A 760 -22.01 -17.68 -13.15
N LEU A 761 -22.38 -17.08 -12.03
CA LEU A 761 -21.66 -17.25 -10.77
C LEU A 761 -21.89 -18.63 -10.16
N VAL A 762 -23.12 -19.16 -10.22
CA VAL A 762 -23.42 -20.54 -9.80
C VAL A 762 -22.56 -21.53 -10.58
N ASN A 763 -22.44 -21.36 -11.90
CA ASN A 763 -21.56 -22.17 -12.74
C ASN A 763 -20.09 -22.02 -12.31
N TYR A 764 -19.61 -20.79 -12.11
CA TYR A 764 -18.24 -20.53 -11.66
C TYR A 764 -17.90 -21.26 -10.35
N PHE A 765 -18.74 -21.14 -9.32
CA PHE A 765 -18.49 -21.79 -8.04
C PHE A 765 -18.66 -23.30 -8.09
N THR A 766 -19.59 -23.81 -8.90
CA THR A 766 -19.70 -25.24 -9.18
C THR A 766 -18.42 -25.78 -9.82
N PHE A 767 -17.89 -25.10 -10.84
CA PHE A 767 -16.64 -25.50 -11.50
C PHE A 767 -15.43 -25.44 -10.55
N LEU A 768 -15.33 -24.40 -9.71
CA LEU A 768 -14.31 -24.33 -8.67
C LEU A 768 -14.42 -25.50 -7.69
N ALA A 769 -15.63 -25.82 -7.21
CA ALA A 769 -15.83 -26.94 -6.31
C ALA A 769 -15.46 -28.28 -6.96
N MET A 770 -15.79 -28.47 -8.24
CA MET A 770 -15.39 -29.65 -9.01
C MET A 770 -13.87 -29.77 -9.12
N GLU A 771 -13.18 -28.69 -9.50
CA GLU A 771 -11.71 -28.68 -9.60
C GLU A 771 -11.05 -28.93 -8.23
N VAL A 772 -11.60 -28.37 -7.15
CA VAL A 772 -11.14 -28.66 -5.78
C VAL A 772 -11.31 -30.14 -5.45
N ARG A 773 -12.44 -30.77 -5.77
CA ARG A 773 -12.65 -32.22 -5.55
C ARG A 773 -11.66 -33.06 -6.34
N GLU A 774 -11.39 -32.71 -7.58
CA GLU A 774 -10.38 -33.37 -8.41
C GLU A 774 -8.99 -33.29 -7.75
N LEU A 775 -8.59 -32.12 -7.27
CA LEU A 775 -7.31 -31.93 -6.58
C LEU A 775 -7.25 -32.65 -5.23
N MET A 776 -8.36 -32.67 -4.47
CA MET A 776 -8.48 -33.47 -3.23
C MET A 776 -8.28 -34.96 -3.51
N ALA A 777 -8.89 -35.47 -4.59
CA ALA A 777 -8.72 -36.86 -5.02
C ALA A 777 -7.26 -37.14 -5.37
N GLU A 778 -6.58 -36.24 -6.09
CA GLU A 778 -5.14 -36.38 -6.41
C GLU A 778 -4.24 -36.40 -5.17
N LEU A 779 -4.58 -35.59 -4.16
CA LEU A 779 -3.86 -35.51 -2.89
C LEU A 779 -4.16 -36.70 -1.95
N GLY A 780 -5.28 -37.39 -2.16
CA GLY A 780 -5.68 -38.55 -1.38
C GLY A 780 -6.62 -38.26 -0.21
N PHE A 781 -7.40 -37.19 -0.27
CA PHE A 781 -8.24 -36.71 0.83
C PHE A 781 -9.73 -36.76 0.48
N LYS A 782 -10.54 -37.27 1.41
CA LYS A 782 -11.99 -37.39 1.26
C LYS A 782 -12.74 -36.15 1.75
N HIS A 783 -12.22 -35.51 2.80
CA HIS A 783 -12.80 -34.32 3.43
C HIS A 783 -11.83 -33.14 3.37
N PHE A 784 -12.33 -31.94 3.10
CA PHE A 784 -11.51 -30.75 2.96
C PHE A 784 -10.84 -30.36 4.29
N ASP A 785 -11.49 -30.59 5.43
CA ASP A 785 -10.95 -30.27 6.74
C ASP A 785 -9.63 -31.02 7.04
N ASP A 786 -9.43 -32.19 6.43
CA ASP A 786 -8.20 -32.98 6.59
C ASP A 786 -6.99 -32.38 5.85
N LEU A 787 -7.22 -31.42 4.94
CA LEU A 787 -6.17 -30.68 4.22
C LEU A 787 -5.67 -29.45 4.97
N VAL A 788 -6.51 -28.85 5.82
CA VAL A 788 -6.24 -27.51 6.36
C VAL A 788 -4.96 -27.52 7.21
N GLY A 789 -3.97 -26.71 6.81
CA GLY A 789 -2.67 -26.62 7.48
C GLY A 789 -1.68 -27.75 7.19
N ARG A 790 -1.96 -28.65 6.23
CA ARG A 790 -1.05 -29.76 5.82
C ARG A 790 0.10 -29.29 4.93
N VAL A 791 0.92 -28.38 5.44
CA VAL A 791 2.11 -27.85 4.74
C VAL A 791 3.12 -28.94 4.35
N ASP A 792 3.07 -30.11 4.98
CA ASP A 792 3.90 -31.26 4.62
C ASP A 792 3.63 -31.82 3.20
N LEU A 793 2.50 -31.45 2.60
CA LEU A 793 2.14 -31.78 1.22
C LEU A 793 2.72 -30.81 0.18
N LEU A 794 3.32 -29.70 0.63
CA LEU A 794 3.97 -28.73 -0.23
C LEU A 794 5.46 -29.08 -0.43
N GLU A 795 5.92 -29.01 -1.66
CA GLU A 795 7.33 -29.03 -2.05
C GLU A 795 7.66 -27.73 -2.78
N ILE A 796 8.88 -27.23 -2.63
CA ILE A 796 9.37 -26.09 -3.41
C ILE A 796 9.88 -26.64 -4.75
N LYS A 797 9.40 -26.06 -5.84
CA LYS A 797 9.92 -26.32 -7.18
C LYS A 797 11.37 -25.81 -7.25
N GLN A 798 12.31 -26.71 -7.51
CA GLN A 798 13.70 -26.35 -7.77
C GLN A 798 13.86 -25.63 -9.10
#